data_AF-A0A3B9GCB2-F1
#
_entry.id   AF-A0A3B9GCB2-F1
#
_cell.length_a   1.000
_cell.length_b   1.000
_cell.length_c   1.000
_cell.angle_alpha   90.00
_cell.angle_beta   90.00
_cell.angle_gamma   90.00
#
_symmetry.space_group_name_H-M   'P 1'
#
loop_
_entity.id
_entity.type
_entity.pdbx_description
1 polymer ?
#
loop_
_entity_poly.entity_id
_entity_poly.type
_entity_poly.pdbx_seq_one_letter_code
_entity_poly.pdbx_strand_id
1 'polypeptide(L)'
;MRLNYRFSKEQSLDHSSHVNDDSGKPSRREWVSFWSLIGMQSTNAFNDSFTKFILIPLGMGLASMGLAPSRVEHLFALLAILPFILFAPMAGWLGDRFPKSLIIRLSSWFQLLVLILMGGGLWLGSREEAASWPLYIVMLAFFLLAMQSALLSPSKMGVVKELVGSERLGFANGVMEGSVILMILLGQIIGGYWYDAWGLQNGRAPWAAAMIPVLWILIGAALSICFSHLIQKTKSQSDEAFSWAMTMRHFGDLRELRKNEALWRCAVGIAFFWSFGGFLQMLLIQIAEDRWGSLEGLGVGAAILWIPVVVGIVMGSLLASWICNRRNELGLIVIGGALMCLATGFLAIFQVGTISFLLLVLAGFGGALYLVPLNVFLQDRAPENHRGMVLSASNLCINLGLVLAVGIQFFMSFLGVPFWLQFILISGVCGWATFHIMRLLPKDFIRLVFLGVFRSIYKIRALGVDQIPKEGGILMVPNHLSYIDAFVLSAACPRPIRFVLFADCFESKWVGGFARLFDAVAISPSKARDGIRITANALKEGTVVCVFAEGQLSRTGALCEIKRGYQMMAKKGNTEVLPAYMDGLWGSMWSFSEGNFLRKLPQTLRYGVTVAFGPPIPWNVDIGDALRSLSVKTTEDREGRLMGKANREPEISGDLPRGWTEMRNRCFEKSEAGRGMRMNAMQLSQVHMAHRRTRLLVEWLPEDDLSGILGVLWPLSVGATVSLADGLSDAAILAKVSREGVDSVALRGVAGREDLVRRLRRKKVIVWTFDEVGLSDGSFFGCLVENSRVASFARPNPDYETTTMLPQSGWREGRRGKLLPGWEAGKFGPLDEEGFIL
;
A
#
# COMPACT_ATOMS: atom_id res chain seq x y z
N MET A 1 -32.25 5.20 -0.43
CA MET A 1 -32.29 4.05 -1.36
C MET A 1 -31.10 3.16 -1.08
N ARG A 2 -31.33 1.94 -0.60
CA ARG A 2 -30.30 1.00 -0.11
C ARG A 2 -29.52 0.42 -1.30
N LEU A 3 -28.22 0.70 -1.39
CA LEU A 3 -27.30 0.08 -2.34
C LEU A 3 -26.83 -1.26 -1.78
N ASN A 4 -27.42 -2.35 -2.28
CA ASN A 4 -26.91 -3.70 -2.11
C ASN A 4 -25.70 -3.87 -3.03
N TYR A 5 -24.48 -3.86 -2.48
CA TYR A 5 -23.32 -4.44 -3.14
C TYR A 5 -23.48 -5.97 -3.12
N ARG A 6 -24.26 -6.51 -4.05
CA ARG A 6 -24.13 -7.92 -4.43
C ARG A 6 -22.85 -8.03 -5.24
N PHE A 7 -21.84 -8.69 -4.68
CA PHE A 7 -20.87 -9.40 -5.51
C PHE A 7 -21.68 -10.25 -6.48
N SER A 8 -21.55 -10.02 -7.78
CA SER A 8 -22.24 -10.83 -8.78
C SER A 8 -21.71 -12.26 -8.65
N LYS A 9 -22.56 -13.13 -8.11
CA LYS A 9 -22.60 -14.55 -8.43
C LYS A 9 -22.51 -14.68 -9.96
N GLU A 10 -21.40 -15.19 -10.46
CA GLU A 10 -21.31 -16.15 -11.56
C GLU A 10 -19.84 -16.37 -11.90
N GLN A 11 -19.43 -17.64 -11.78
CA GLN A 11 -18.13 -18.28 -12.06
C GLN A 11 -17.48 -18.87 -10.81
N SER A 12 -18.10 -19.95 -10.32
CA SER A 12 -17.37 -21.04 -9.68
C SER A 12 -16.39 -21.61 -10.72
N LEU A 13 -15.12 -21.22 -10.64
CA LEU A 13 -14.06 -21.87 -11.39
C LEU A 13 -13.69 -23.18 -10.66
N ASP A 14 -13.90 -24.31 -11.34
CA ASP A 14 -13.28 -25.59 -11.00
C ASP A 14 -11.75 -25.41 -11.10
N HIS A 15 -11.10 -25.16 -9.97
CA HIS A 15 -9.64 -25.22 -9.84
C HIS A 15 -9.20 -26.63 -9.43
N SER A 16 -9.56 -27.63 -10.22
CA SER A 16 -9.04 -28.99 -10.08
C SER A 16 -8.37 -29.46 -11.36
N SER A 17 -7.27 -28.81 -11.75
CA SER A 17 -6.21 -29.48 -12.52
C SER A 17 -4.98 -28.59 -12.67
N HIS A 18 -3.83 -29.10 -12.20
CA HIS A 18 -2.46 -28.63 -12.42
C HIS A 18 -1.95 -27.52 -11.51
N VAL A 19 -1.69 -27.94 -10.26
CA VAL A 19 -0.57 -27.46 -9.45
C VAL A 19 0.71 -27.63 -10.26
N ASN A 20 1.34 -26.53 -10.64
CA ASN A 20 2.79 -26.49 -10.81
C ASN A 20 3.34 -25.44 -9.84
N ASP A 21 4.23 -25.94 -9.02
CA ASP A 21 5.14 -25.28 -8.11
C ASP A 21 5.85 -24.10 -8.80
N ASP A 22 5.52 -22.87 -8.41
CA ASP A 22 6.46 -21.77 -8.52
C ASP A 22 6.08 -20.68 -7.51
N SER A 23 7.05 -20.30 -6.68
CA SER A 23 6.91 -19.17 -5.76
C SER A 23 6.36 -17.97 -6.53
N GLY A 24 5.29 -17.31 -6.06
CA GLY A 24 4.66 -16.17 -6.75
C GLY A 24 5.53 -14.90 -6.88
N LYS A 25 6.86 -15.04 -6.92
CA LYS A 25 7.86 -14.03 -7.21
C LYS A 25 8.34 -14.23 -8.65
N PRO A 26 8.37 -13.19 -9.48
CA PRO A 26 8.86 -13.33 -10.85
C PRO A 26 10.32 -13.79 -10.86
N SER A 27 10.62 -14.77 -11.69
CA SER A 27 11.94 -15.29 -12.00
C SER A 27 12.87 -14.19 -12.56
N ARG A 28 14.18 -14.44 -12.53
CA ARG A 28 15.18 -13.52 -13.14
C ARG A 28 14.88 -13.26 -14.62
N ARG A 29 14.40 -14.28 -15.34
CA ARG A 29 14.06 -14.20 -16.77
C ARG A 29 12.83 -13.32 -17.03
N GLU A 30 11.83 -13.38 -16.16
CA GLU A 30 10.65 -12.51 -16.20
C GLU A 30 11.03 -11.05 -15.95
N TRP A 31 11.92 -10.78 -15.01
CA TRP A 31 12.45 -9.43 -14.77
C TRP A 31 13.23 -8.88 -15.96
N VAL A 32 14.09 -9.70 -16.58
CA VAL A 32 14.80 -9.30 -17.81
C VAL A 32 13.79 -9.01 -18.93
N SER A 33 12.74 -9.83 -19.06
CA SER A 33 11.67 -9.61 -20.03
C SER A 33 10.91 -8.29 -19.76
N PHE A 34 10.61 -7.98 -18.49
CA PHE A 34 9.96 -6.73 -18.11
C PHE A 34 10.82 -5.51 -18.44
N TRP A 35 12.11 -5.51 -18.07
CA TRP A 35 13.00 -4.38 -18.41
C TRP A 35 13.26 -4.26 -19.91
N SER A 36 13.27 -5.37 -20.64
CA SER A 36 13.33 -5.36 -22.10
C SER A 36 12.06 -4.77 -22.71
N LEU A 37 10.88 -5.09 -22.15
CA LEU A 37 9.62 -4.45 -22.55
C LEU A 37 9.66 -2.93 -22.31
N ILE A 38 10.19 -2.49 -21.17
CA ILE A 38 10.39 -1.06 -20.87
C ILE A 38 11.33 -0.41 -21.90
N GLY A 39 12.45 -1.05 -22.25
CA GLY A 39 13.37 -0.56 -23.27
C GLY A 39 12.69 -0.43 -24.64
N MET A 40 12.02 -1.49 -25.08
CA MET A 40 11.30 -1.55 -26.36
C MET A 40 10.20 -0.49 -26.47
N GLN A 41 9.37 -0.32 -25.45
CA GLN A 41 8.32 0.71 -25.50
C GLN A 41 8.89 2.12 -25.43
N SER A 42 10.01 2.32 -24.74
CA SER A 42 10.64 3.62 -24.55
C SER A 42 11.18 4.13 -25.88
N THR A 43 11.88 3.27 -26.63
CA THR A 43 12.34 3.59 -27.97
C THR A 43 11.17 3.78 -28.93
N ASN A 44 10.11 2.96 -28.83
CA ASN A 44 8.91 3.15 -29.65
C ASN A 44 8.23 4.50 -29.41
N ALA A 45 8.01 4.87 -28.15
CA ALA A 45 7.36 6.12 -27.75
C ALA A 45 8.19 7.36 -28.14
N PHE A 46 9.52 7.25 -28.00
CA PHE A 46 10.46 8.26 -28.50
C PHE A 46 10.33 8.41 -30.01
N ASN A 47 10.46 7.33 -30.78
CA ASN A 47 10.41 7.34 -32.23
C ASN A 47 9.11 7.95 -32.77
N ASP A 48 7.95 7.56 -32.22
CA ASP A 48 6.65 8.09 -32.63
C ASP A 48 6.55 9.60 -32.42
N SER A 49 6.99 10.07 -31.25
CA SER A 49 6.89 11.48 -30.87
C SER A 49 7.91 12.33 -31.62
N PHE A 50 9.13 11.82 -31.75
CA PHE A 50 10.19 12.45 -32.51
C PHE A 50 9.81 12.63 -33.98
N THR A 51 9.26 11.59 -34.62
CA THR A 51 8.81 11.65 -36.01
C THR A 51 7.73 12.72 -36.22
N LYS A 52 6.74 12.82 -35.32
CA LYS A 52 5.69 13.85 -35.38
C LYS A 52 6.27 15.26 -35.41
N PHE A 53 7.25 15.53 -34.56
CA PHE A 53 7.84 16.86 -34.38
C PHE A 53 8.89 17.21 -35.45
N ILE A 54 9.18 16.30 -36.37
CA ILE A 54 9.99 16.57 -37.57
C ILE A 54 9.11 16.68 -38.81
N LEU A 55 8.15 15.77 -38.97
CA LEU A 55 7.33 15.70 -40.19
C LEU A 55 6.27 16.79 -40.29
N ILE A 56 5.69 17.21 -39.16
CA ILE A 56 4.69 18.29 -39.15
C ILE A 56 5.33 19.60 -39.64
N PRO A 57 6.46 20.07 -39.06
CA PRO A 57 7.20 21.23 -39.59
C PRO A 57 7.67 21.05 -41.04
N LEU A 58 8.10 19.85 -41.45
CA LEU A 58 8.44 19.55 -42.84
C LEU A 58 7.26 19.81 -43.77
N GLY A 59 6.09 19.26 -43.45
CA GLY A 59 4.88 19.48 -44.24
C GLY A 59 4.55 20.97 -44.34
N MET A 60 4.60 21.70 -43.23
CA MET A 60 4.32 23.14 -43.21
C MET A 60 5.30 23.93 -44.10
N GLY A 61 6.60 23.60 -44.04
CA GLY A 61 7.62 24.20 -44.89
C GLY A 61 7.42 23.89 -46.37
N LEU A 62 6.98 22.68 -46.73
CA LEU A 62 6.67 22.34 -48.12
C LEU A 62 5.37 22.99 -48.60
N ALA A 63 4.39 23.18 -47.71
CA ALA A 63 3.15 23.87 -48.03
C ALA A 63 3.38 25.36 -48.34
N SER A 64 4.30 26.01 -47.61
CA SER A 64 4.68 27.41 -47.91
C SER A 64 5.40 27.55 -49.26
N MET A 65 6.05 26.48 -49.73
CA MET A 65 6.66 26.39 -51.06
C MET A 65 5.68 25.97 -52.17
N GLY A 66 4.40 25.75 -51.85
CA GLY A 66 3.38 25.27 -52.81
C GLY A 66 3.53 23.79 -53.21
N LEU A 67 4.38 23.03 -52.50
CA LEU A 67 4.68 21.62 -52.79
C LEU A 67 3.84 20.65 -51.96
N ALA A 68 3.03 21.15 -51.03
CA ALA A 68 2.11 20.36 -50.20
C ALA A 68 0.73 21.01 -50.11
N PRO A 69 -0.33 20.25 -49.76
CA PRO A 69 -1.64 20.81 -49.49
C PRO A 69 -1.61 21.89 -48.40
N SER A 70 -2.43 22.93 -48.56
CA SER A 70 -2.64 23.93 -47.50
C SER A 70 -3.17 23.25 -46.23
N ARG A 71 -2.66 23.63 -45.05
CA ARG A 71 -2.98 23.06 -43.73
C ARG A 71 -2.63 21.57 -43.54
N VAL A 72 -1.51 21.13 -44.12
CA VAL A 72 -1.03 19.73 -44.02
C VAL A 72 -0.77 19.28 -42.56
N GLU A 73 -0.53 20.20 -41.64
CA GLU A 73 -0.39 19.92 -40.20
C GLU A 73 -1.63 19.24 -39.60
N HIS A 74 -2.84 19.62 -40.03
CA HIS A 74 -4.07 18.96 -39.61
C HIS A 74 -4.20 17.56 -40.19
N LEU A 75 -3.69 17.34 -41.41
CA LEU A 75 -3.69 16.03 -42.04
C LEU A 75 -2.74 15.07 -41.31
N PHE A 76 -1.55 15.52 -40.93
CA PHE A 76 -0.65 14.74 -40.06
C PHE A 76 -1.29 14.43 -38.69
N ALA A 77 -1.97 15.40 -38.07
CA ALA A 77 -2.68 15.16 -36.81
C ALA A 77 -3.77 14.08 -36.97
N LEU A 78 -4.53 14.12 -38.07
CA LEU A 78 -5.53 13.10 -38.39
C LEU A 78 -4.89 11.72 -38.62
N LEU A 79 -3.82 11.64 -39.41
CA LEU A 79 -3.11 10.39 -39.70
C LEU A 79 -2.50 9.76 -38.44
N ALA A 80 -2.17 10.55 -37.41
CA ALA A 80 -1.66 10.05 -36.14
C ALA A 80 -2.72 9.35 -35.28
N ILE A 81 -3.98 9.79 -35.35
CA ILE A 81 -5.08 9.31 -34.48
C ILE A 81 -5.93 8.25 -35.20
N LEU A 82 -6.13 8.42 -36.51
CA LEU A 82 -7.04 7.60 -37.31
C LEU A 82 -6.77 6.09 -37.19
N PRO A 83 -5.52 5.58 -37.23
CA PRO A 83 -5.28 4.14 -37.08
C PRO A 83 -5.69 3.58 -35.72
N PHE A 84 -5.56 4.34 -34.64
CA PHE A 84 -6.01 3.92 -33.31
C PHE A 84 -7.53 3.79 -33.24
N ILE A 85 -8.26 4.59 -34.04
CA ILE A 85 -9.71 4.47 -34.15
C ILE A 85 -10.09 3.30 -35.04
N LEU A 86 -9.48 3.18 -36.24
CA LEU A 86 -9.85 2.19 -37.26
C LEU A 86 -9.42 0.75 -36.94
N PHE A 87 -8.30 0.55 -36.26
CA PHE A 87 -7.72 -0.79 -36.05
C PHE A 87 -7.83 -1.30 -34.61
N ALA A 88 -8.54 -0.58 -33.73
CA ALA A 88 -8.70 -0.98 -32.33
C ALA A 88 -9.22 -2.43 -32.15
N PRO A 89 -10.34 -2.88 -32.75
CA PRO A 89 -10.86 -4.24 -32.59
C PRO A 89 -9.88 -5.29 -33.08
N MET A 90 -9.21 -5.01 -34.21
CA MET A 90 -8.18 -5.89 -34.76
C MET A 90 -6.99 -6.01 -33.81
N ALA A 91 -6.56 -4.92 -33.19
CA ALA A 91 -5.49 -4.92 -32.20
C ALA A 91 -5.87 -5.75 -30.94
N GLY A 92 -7.12 -5.65 -30.49
CA GLY A 92 -7.65 -6.44 -29.38
C GLY A 92 -7.66 -7.93 -29.71
N TRP A 93 -8.23 -8.29 -30.84
CA TRP A 93 -8.27 -9.67 -31.34
C TRP A 93 -6.86 -10.26 -31.52
N LEU A 94 -5.92 -9.53 -32.13
CA LEU A 94 -4.53 -9.98 -32.28
C LEU A 94 -3.87 -10.27 -30.93
N GLY A 95 -4.10 -9.41 -29.93
CA GLY A 95 -3.52 -9.55 -28.59
C GLY A 95 -4.11 -10.70 -27.76
N ASP A 96 -5.33 -11.13 -28.07
CA ASP A 96 -5.99 -12.28 -27.41
C ASP A 96 -5.72 -13.60 -28.16
N ARG A 97 -5.73 -13.57 -29.51
CA ARG A 97 -5.56 -14.76 -30.37
C ARG A 97 -4.12 -15.26 -30.45
N PHE A 98 -3.15 -14.36 -30.52
CA PHE A 98 -1.74 -14.74 -30.69
C PHE A 98 -0.94 -14.48 -29.42
N PRO A 99 0.21 -15.17 -29.23
CA PRO A 99 1.14 -14.82 -28.18
C PRO A 99 1.51 -13.34 -28.22
N LYS A 100 1.26 -12.60 -27.14
CA LYS A 100 1.60 -11.17 -27.01
C LYS A 100 3.07 -10.89 -27.35
N SER A 101 3.97 -11.79 -26.96
CA SER A 101 5.40 -11.70 -27.32
C SER A 101 5.66 -11.74 -28.84
N LEU A 102 4.84 -12.47 -29.61
CA LEU A 102 4.94 -12.54 -31.06
C LEU A 102 4.48 -11.22 -31.68
N ILE A 103 3.33 -10.69 -31.23
CA ILE A 103 2.81 -9.41 -31.71
C ILE A 103 3.82 -8.29 -31.44
N ILE A 104 4.44 -8.26 -30.26
CA ILE A 104 5.48 -7.29 -29.92
C ILE A 104 6.66 -7.37 -30.90
N ARG A 105 7.18 -8.57 -31.18
CA ARG A 105 8.32 -8.75 -32.12
C ARG A 105 7.97 -8.37 -33.55
N LEU A 106 6.83 -8.83 -34.06
CA LEU A 106 6.37 -8.51 -35.41
C LEU A 106 6.15 -7.00 -35.55
N SER A 107 5.62 -6.36 -34.52
CA SER A 107 5.41 -4.91 -34.48
C SER A 107 6.73 -4.14 -34.51
N SER A 108 7.77 -4.59 -33.79
CA SER A 108 9.11 -3.96 -33.83
C SER A 108 9.76 -4.09 -35.22
N TRP A 109 9.60 -5.23 -35.90
CA TRP A 109 10.04 -5.38 -37.28
C TRP A 109 9.26 -4.50 -38.25
N PHE A 110 7.93 -4.43 -38.08
CA PHE A 110 7.07 -3.57 -38.87
C PHE A 110 7.46 -2.10 -38.71
N GLN A 111 7.78 -1.66 -37.50
CA GLN A 111 8.30 -0.31 -37.23
C GLN A 111 9.56 -0.01 -38.05
N LEU A 112 10.56 -0.90 -38.03
CA LEU A 112 11.80 -0.71 -38.78
C LEU A 112 11.55 -0.57 -40.28
N LEU A 113 10.71 -1.43 -40.86
CA LEU A 113 10.36 -1.38 -42.28
C LEU A 113 9.69 -0.06 -42.66
N VAL A 114 8.78 0.43 -41.82
CA VAL A 114 8.10 1.71 -42.02
C VAL A 114 9.07 2.88 -41.92
N LEU A 115 10.01 2.87 -40.96
CA LEU A 115 11.03 3.91 -40.86
C LEU A 115 12.00 3.91 -42.05
N ILE A 116 12.32 2.74 -42.62
CA ILE A 116 13.11 2.64 -43.85
C ILE A 116 12.34 3.24 -45.04
N LEU A 117 11.06 2.92 -45.18
CA LEU A 117 10.19 3.52 -46.20
C LEU A 117 10.15 5.05 -46.07
N MET A 118 10.01 5.55 -44.83
CA MET A 118 10.01 6.98 -44.54
C MET A 118 11.34 7.63 -44.89
N GLY A 119 12.47 7.01 -44.52
CA GLY A 119 13.81 7.48 -44.90
C GLY A 119 14.01 7.52 -46.40
N GLY A 120 13.51 6.51 -47.14
CA GLY A 120 13.49 6.50 -48.60
C GLY A 120 12.67 7.64 -49.20
N GLY A 121 11.48 7.92 -48.66
CA GLY A 121 10.65 9.06 -49.07
C GLY A 121 11.33 10.41 -48.85
N LEU A 122 11.98 10.61 -47.69
CA LEU A 122 12.74 11.82 -47.41
C LEU A 122 13.98 11.96 -48.30
N TRP A 123 14.67 10.86 -48.59
CA TRP A 123 15.82 10.85 -49.49
C TRP A 123 15.42 11.22 -50.92
N LEU A 124 14.31 10.68 -51.42
CA LEU A 124 13.74 11.05 -52.73
C LEU A 124 13.33 12.53 -52.75
N GLY A 125 12.67 13.03 -51.69
CA GLY A 125 12.35 14.46 -51.56
C GLY A 125 13.58 15.35 -51.57
N SER A 126 14.71 14.89 -51.01
CA SER A 126 15.97 15.65 -51.05
C SER A 126 16.65 15.67 -52.43
N ARG A 127 16.30 14.73 -53.32
CA ARG A 127 16.82 14.64 -54.69
C ARG A 127 15.96 15.40 -55.69
N GLU A 128 14.63 15.34 -55.50
CA GLU A 128 13.63 15.97 -56.34
C GLU A 128 12.88 17.06 -55.55
N GLU A 129 13.58 18.13 -55.16
CA GLU A 129 13.02 19.17 -54.26
C GLU A 129 11.76 19.86 -54.83
N ALA A 130 11.56 19.86 -56.15
CA ALA A 130 10.41 20.45 -56.81
C ALA A 130 9.18 19.52 -56.89
N ALA A 131 9.27 18.28 -56.40
CA ALA A 131 8.21 17.28 -56.52
C ALA A 131 7.39 17.15 -55.24
N SER A 132 6.06 17.15 -55.37
CA SER A 132 5.12 16.95 -54.23
C SER A 132 4.94 15.48 -53.84
N TRP A 133 5.23 14.54 -54.75
CA TRP A 133 4.91 13.13 -54.55
C TRP A 133 5.70 12.42 -53.42
N PRO A 134 6.98 12.76 -53.13
CA PRO A 134 7.72 12.13 -52.03
C PRO A 134 7.06 12.38 -50.66
N LEU A 135 6.35 13.50 -50.51
CA LEU A 135 5.61 13.80 -49.29
C LEU A 135 4.50 12.77 -49.04
N TYR A 136 3.79 12.32 -50.07
CA TYR A 136 2.74 11.31 -49.91
C TYR A 136 3.30 9.95 -49.43
N ILE A 137 4.53 9.60 -49.83
CA ILE A 137 5.22 8.41 -49.30
C ILE A 137 5.52 8.58 -47.82
N VAL A 138 6.04 9.74 -47.43
CA VAL A 138 6.32 10.05 -46.02
C VAL A 138 5.04 10.05 -45.19
N MET A 139 3.94 10.59 -45.71
CA MET A 139 2.64 10.57 -45.06
C MET A 139 2.05 9.17 -44.92
N LEU A 140 2.19 8.33 -45.95
CA LEU A 140 1.81 6.92 -45.90
C LEU A 140 2.63 6.18 -44.85
N ALA A 141 3.95 6.37 -44.83
CA ALA A 141 4.81 5.78 -43.82
C ALA A 141 4.43 6.24 -42.40
N PHE A 142 4.11 7.52 -42.23
CA PHE A 142 3.63 8.05 -40.96
C PHE A 142 2.30 7.42 -40.50
N PHE A 143 1.35 7.22 -41.43
CA PHE A 143 0.11 6.48 -41.15
C PHE A 143 0.39 5.03 -40.75
N LEU A 144 1.29 4.34 -41.45
CA LEU A 144 1.68 2.96 -41.14
C LEU A 144 2.38 2.86 -39.78
N LEU A 145 3.16 3.88 -39.39
CA LEU A 145 3.80 3.96 -38.08
C LEU A 145 2.75 4.10 -36.96
N ALA A 146 1.76 4.99 -37.15
CA ALA A 146 0.65 5.11 -36.21
C ALA A 146 -0.21 3.83 -36.14
N MET A 147 -0.42 3.14 -37.28
CA MET A 147 -1.06 1.82 -37.31
C MET A 147 -0.27 0.77 -36.53
N GLN A 148 1.05 0.74 -36.69
CA GLN A 148 1.93 -0.16 -35.94
C GLN A 148 1.75 0.03 -34.42
N SER A 149 1.78 1.28 -33.94
CA SER A 149 1.60 1.58 -32.51
C SER A 149 0.18 1.25 -32.01
N ALA A 150 -0.85 1.41 -32.84
CA ALA A 150 -2.22 1.00 -32.52
C ALA A 150 -2.33 -0.53 -32.30
N LEU A 151 -1.72 -1.33 -33.18
CA LEU A 151 -1.72 -2.80 -33.09
C LEU A 151 -0.91 -3.33 -31.89
N LEU A 152 0.18 -2.64 -31.54
CA LEU A 152 1.04 -3.01 -30.40
C LEU A 152 0.37 -2.76 -29.03
N SER A 153 -0.50 -1.75 -28.93
CA SER A 153 -0.96 -1.21 -27.65
C SER A 153 -1.67 -2.22 -26.71
N PRO A 154 -2.62 -3.05 -27.17
CA PRO A 154 -3.25 -4.04 -26.29
C PRO A 154 -2.28 -5.13 -25.84
N SER A 155 -1.37 -5.56 -26.73
CA SER A 155 -0.38 -6.61 -26.44
C SER A 155 0.64 -6.16 -25.41
N LYS A 156 1.17 -4.92 -25.52
CA LYS A 156 2.14 -4.39 -24.54
C LYS A 156 1.52 -4.26 -23.15
N MET A 157 0.28 -3.78 -23.04
CA MET A 157 -0.39 -3.58 -21.75
C MET A 157 -0.82 -4.92 -21.13
N GLY A 158 -1.23 -5.87 -21.99
CA GLY A 158 -1.66 -7.20 -21.56
C GLY A 158 -0.53 -8.11 -21.08
N VAL A 159 0.71 -7.90 -21.55
CA VAL A 159 1.87 -8.76 -21.20
C VAL A 159 2.44 -8.43 -19.83
N VAL A 160 2.28 -7.19 -19.34
CA VAL A 160 2.85 -6.76 -18.05
C VAL A 160 2.39 -7.66 -16.90
N LYS A 161 1.08 -7.93 -16.80
CA LYS A 161 0.52 -8.81 -15.77
C LYS A 161 1.06 -10.23 -15.86
N GLU A 162 1.35 -10.73 -17.06
CA GLU A 162 1.96 -12.06 -17.26
C GLU A 162 3.43 -12.11 -16.83
N LEU A 163 4.16 -10.98 -16.90
CA LEU A 163 5.58 -10.93 -16.52
C LEU A 163 5.81 -10.66 -15.03
N VAL A 164 4.97 -9.86 -14.38
CA VAL A 164 5.22 -9.38 -13.00
C VAL A 164 4.19 -9.88 -11.98
N GLY A 165 3.10 -10.51 -12.42
CA GLY A 165 1.98 -10.93 -11.59
C GLY A 165 1.11 -9.79 -11.06
N SER A 166 -0.04 -10.11 -10.45
CA SER A 166 -0.97 -9.11 -9.91
C SER A 166 -0.39 -8.32 -8.72
N GLU A 167 0.47 -8.93 -7.89
CA GLU A 167 1.04 -8.28 -6.71
C GLU A 167 1.89 -7.05 -7.08
N ARG A 168 2.74 -7.16 -8.12
CA ARG A 168 3.68 -6.10 -8.53
C ARG A 168 3.20 -5.26 -9.71
N LEU A 169 1.95 -5.44 -10.13
CA LEU A 169 1.37 -4.77 -11.29
C LEU A 169 1.37 -3.25 -11.12
N GLY A 170 1.18 -2.76 -9.89
CA GLY A 170 1.28 -1.34 -9.55
C GLY A 170 2.67 -0.76 -9.75
N PHE A 171 3.70 -1.50 -9.32
CA PHE A 171 5.09 -1.08 -9.55
C PHE A 171 5.39 -0.99 -11.05
N ALA A 172 5.05 -2.05 -11.78
CA ALA A 172 5.32 -2.18 -13.20
C ALA A 172 4.62 -1.08 -14.01
N ASN A 173 3.33 -0.82 -13.75
CA ASN A 173 2.60 0.25 -14.43
C ASN A 173 3.19 1.63 -14.13
N GLY A 174 3.56 1.94 -12.89
CA GLY A 174 4.18 3.24 -12.60
C GLY A 174 5.49 3.47 -13.34
N VAL A 175 6.38 2.46 -13.39
CA VAL A 175 7.63 2.55 -14.19
C VAL A 175 7.33 2.67 -15.69
N MET A 176 6.35 1.90 -16.17
CA MET A 176 5.95 1.88 -17.57
C MET A 176 5.39 3.24 -18.02
N GLU A 177 4.47 3.84 -17.28
CA GLU A 177 3.89 5.14 -17.60
C GLU A 177 4.94 6.26 -17.51
N GLY A 178 5.75 6.27 -16.45
CA GLY A 178 6.80 7.27 -16.25
C GLY A 178 7.83 7.28 -17.38
N SER A 179 8.26 6.10 -17.84
CA SER A 179 9.22 5.95 -18.94
C SER A 179 8.64 6.37 -20.29
N VAL A 180 7.40 5.96 -20.61
CA VAL A 180 6.74 6.35 -21.88
C VAL A 180 6.59 7.86 -21.97
N ILE A 181 6.07 8.52 -20.93
CA ILE A 181 5.81 9.96 -20.98
C ILE A 181 7.11 10.77 -21.05
N LEU A 182 8.16 10.34 -20.33
CA LEU A 182 9.48 10.94 -20.45
C LEU A 182 10.04 10.84 -21.88
N MET A 183 9.91 9.66 -22.51
CA MET A 183 10.41 9.43 -23.86
C MET A 183 9.61 10.16 -24.94
N ILE A 184 8.30 10.31 -24.75
CA ILE A 184 7.47 11.18 -25.59
C ILE A 184 8.07 12.59 -25.57
N LEU A 185 8.26 13.19 -24.40
CA LEU A 185 8.80 14.55 -24.28
C LEU A 185 10.19 14.68 -24.91
N LEU A 186 11.10 13.76 -24.61
CA LEU A 186 12.44 13.78 -25.20
C LEU A 186 12.37 13.72 -26.73
N GLY A 187 11.46 12.92 -27.28
CA GLY A 187 11.20 12.87 -28.71
C GLY A 187 10.74 14.22 -29.26
N GLN A 188 9.78 14.87 -28.59
CA GLN A 188 9.26 16.17 -29.00
C GLN A 188 10.33 17.26 -28.98
N ILE A 189 11.08 17.36 -27.87
CA ILE A 189 12.12 18.40 -27.68
C ILE A 189 13.26 18.20 -28.66
N ILE A 190 13.83 16.99 -28.73
CA ILE A 190 15.00 16.73 -29.58
C ILE A 190 14.61 16.82 -31.05
N GLY A 191 13.44 16.29 -31.43
CA GLY A 191 12.96 16.33 -32.82
C GLY A 191 12.70 17.76 -33.31
N GLY A 192 11.95 18.55 -32.52
CA GLY A 192 11.64 19.94 -32.86
C GLY A 192 12.89 20.83 -32.86
N TYR A 193 13.71 20.77 -31.80
CA TYR A 193 14.94 21.56 -31.72
C TYR A 193 15.91 21.24 -32.87
N TRP A 194 16.04 19.97 -33.23
CA TRP A 194 16.87 19.60 -34.37
C TRP A 194 16.37 20.21 -35.67
N TYR A 195 15.08 20.06 -35.99
CA TYR A 195 14.54 20.50 -37.26
C TYR A 195 14.67 22.03 -37.43
N ASP A 196 14.32 22.79 -36.39
CA ASP A 196 14.33 24.26 -36.41
C ASP A 196 15.75 24.82 -36.26
N ALA A 197 16.39 24.58 -35.12
CA ALA A 197 17.64 25.24 -34.73
C ALA A 197 18.87 24.65 -35.41
N TRP A 198 18.88 23.33 -35.67
CA TRP A 198 20.03 22.68 -36.29
C TRP A 198 19.88 22.46 -37.80
N GLY A 199 18.64 22.29 -38.27
CA GLY A 199 18.31 22.10 -39.68
C GLY A 199 18.17 23.42 -40.42
N LEU A 200 17.00 24.06 -40.30
CA LEU A 200 16.63 25.23 -41.10
C LEU A 200 17.53 26.45 -40.82
N GLN A 201 17.80 26.76 -39.55
CA GLN A 201 18.62 27.93 -39.18
C GLN A 201 20.10 27.82 -39.59
N ASN A 202 20.62 26.60 -39.82
CA ASN A 202 21.96 26.40 -40.38
C ASN A 202 21.95 26.24 -41.92
N GLY A 203 20.89 26.70 -42.59
CA GLY A 203 20.82 26.76 -44.04
C GLY A 203 20.59 25.42 -44.74
N ARG A 204 20.06 24.41 -44.05
CA ARG A 204 19.70 23.14 -44.69
C ARG A 204 18.31 23.20 -45.33
N ALA A 205 18.17 22.54 -46.48
CA ALA A 205 16.88 22.34 -47.11
C ALA A 205 15.93 21.54 -46.17
N PRO A 206 14.60 21.81 -46.20
CA PRO A 206 13.61 21.14 -45.34
C PRO A 206 13.72 19.61 -45.35
N TRP A 207 13.88 19.01 -46.54
CA TRP A 207 14.04 17.57 -46.72
C TRP A 207 15.30 17.03 -46.03
N ALA A 208 16.44 17.72 -46.19
CA ALA A 208 17.71 17.32 -45.58
C ALA A 208 17.69 17.49 -44.05
N ALA A 209 17.00 18.52 -43.54
CA ALA A 209 16.81 18.73 -42.11
C ALA A 209 16.03 17.58 -41.46
N ALA A 210 15.00 17.05 -42.14
CA ALA A 210 14.20 15.92 -41.67
C ALA A 210 14.89 14.55 -41.85
N MET A 211 15.75 14.37 -42.85
CA MET A 211 16.37 13.09 -43.18
C MET A 211 17.34 12.57 -42.10
N ILE A 212 18.24 13.42 -41.58
CA ILE A 212 19.27 12.99 -40.61
C ILE A 212 18.66 12.43 -39.31
N PRO A 213 17.64 13.06 -38.71
CA PRO A 213 16.91 12.51 -37.57
C PRO A 213 16.31 11.12 -37.81
N VAL A 214 15.84 10.84 -39.03
CA VAL A 214 15.27 9.53 -39.37
C VAL A 214 16.33 8.43 -39.26
N LEU A 215 17.60 8.72 -39.54
CA LEU A 215 18.70 7.77 -39.32
C LEU A 215 18.90 7.44 -37.84
N TRP A 216 18.65 8.37 -36.92
CA TRP A 216 18.77 8.12 -35.48
C TRP A 216 17.65 7.21 -34.97
N ILE A 217 16.42 7.44 -35.40
CA ILE A 217 15.28 6.58 -35.00
C ILE A 217 15.33 5.20 -35.67
N LEU A 218 16.04 5.03 -36.80
CA LEU A 218 16.36 3.71 -37.36
C LEU A 218 17.26 2.91 -36.42
N ILE A 219 18.26 3.54 -35.79
CA ILE A 219 19.07 2.91 -34.73
C ILE A 219 18.17 2.56 -33.53
N GLY A 220 17.29 3.48 -33.14
CA GLY A 220 16.29 3.25 -32.10
C GLY A 220 15.37 2.05 -32.38
N ALA A 221 14.96 1.86 -33.65
CA ALA A 221 14.15 0.72 -34.07
C ALA A 221 14.94 -0.60 -34.07
N ALA A 222 16.22 -0.58 -34.45
CA ALA A 222 17.09 -1.76 -34.30
C ALA A 222 17.25 -2.16 -32.82
N LEU A 223 17.39 -1.18 -31.92
CA LEU A 223 17.37 -1.41 -30.46
C LEU A 223 16.02 -1.97 -29.98
N SER A 224 14.91 -1.43 -30.48
CA SER A 224 13.54 -1.93 -30.20
C SER A 224 13.41 -3.42 -30.55
N ILE A 225 13.94 -3.85 -31.71
CA ILE A 225 13.96 -5.25 -32.13
C ILE A 225 14.80 -6.08 -31.14
N CYS A 226 16.01 -5.65 -30.81
CA CYS A 226 16.86 -6.36 -29.85
C CYS A 226 16.13 -6.60 -28.52
N PHE A 227 15.52 -5.55 -27.95
CA PHE A 227 14.72 -5.68 -26.73
C PHE A 227 13.51 -6.60 -26.90
N SER A 228 12.80 -6.53 -28.04
CA SER A 228 11.62 -7.38 -28.30
C SER A 228 11.95 -8.88 -28.31
N HIS A 229 13.16 -9.25 -28.75
CA HIS A 229 13.60 -10.64 -28.80
C HIS A 229 14.04 -11.18 -27.43
N LEU A 230 14.42 -10.30 -26.50
CA LEU A 230 14.73 -10.67 -25.11
C LEU A 230 13.48 -10.98 -24.27
N ILE A 231 12.29 -10.56 -24.71
CA ILE A 231 11.01 -10.84 -24.06
C ILE A 231 10.69 -12.33 -24.22
N GLN A 232 10.39 -13.01 -23.11
CA GLN A 232 10.01 -14.43 -23.11
C GLN A 232 8.73 -14.70 -23.92
N LYS A 233 8.59 -15.94 -24.41
CA LYS A 233 7.39 -16.36 -25.14
C LYS A 233 6.20 -16.42 -24.18
N THR A 234 5.09 -15.81 -24.56
CA THR A 234 3.83 -15.88 -23.82
C THR A 234 2.86 -16.88 -24.44
N LYS A 235 1.80 -17.23 -23.72
CA LYS A 235 0.76 -18.15 -24.21
C LYS A 235 -0.32 -17.39 -24.99
N SER A 236 -0.98 -18.08 -25.92
CA SER A 236 -2.23 -17.58 -26.52
C SER A 236 -3.39 -17.81 -25.53
N GLN A 237 -4.35 -16.88 -25.52
CA GLN A 237 -5.45 -16.85 -24.55
C GLN A 237 -6.83 -17.08 -25.20
N SER A 238 -6.92 -17.05 -26.53
CA SER A 238 -8.15 -17.25 -27.29
C SER A 238 -7.91 -18.03 -28.58
N ASP A 239 -8.91 -18.84 -28.94
CA ASP A 239 -8.97 -19.59 -30.21
C ASP A 239 -9.96 -19.01 -31.22
N GLU A 240 -10.50 -17.80 -30.97
CA GLU A 240 -11.50 -17.18 -31.85
C GLU A 240 -10.94 -16.91 -33.26
N ALA A 241 -11.58 -17.47 -34.29
CA ALA A 241 -11.20 -17.29 -35.68
C ALA A 241 -11.49 -15.86 -36.18
N PHE A 242 -10.65 -15.36 -37.09
CA PHE A 242 -10.85 -14.04 -37.69
C PHE A 242 -12.17 -13.98 -38.47
N SER A 243 -12.96 -12.92 -38.24
CA SER A 243 -14.14 -12.61 -39.05
C SER A 243 -14.11 -11.15 -39.47
N TRP A 244 -14.50 -10.85 -40.71
CA TRP A 244 -14.49 -9.47 -41.22
C TRP A 244 -15.43 -8.55 -40.40
N ALA A 245 -16.48 -9.12 -39.81
CA ALA A 245 -17.36 -8.43 -38.87
C ALA A 245 -16.64 -7.88 -37.62
N MET A 246 -15.51 -8.47 -37.20
CA MET A 246 -14.72 -7.98 -36.06
C MET A 246 -14.15 -6.59 -36.28
N THR A 247 -13.81 -6.23 -37.51
CA THR A 247 -13.26 -4.90 -37.80
C THR A 247 -14.30 -3.79 -37.69
N MET A 248 -15.58 -4.13 -37.70
CA MET A 248 -16.68 -3.19 -37.44
C MET A 248 -17.26 -3.32 -36.02
N ARG A 249 -16.67 -4.17 -35.15
CA ARG A 249 -17.13 -4.36 -33.76
C ARG A 249 -16.73 -3.26 -32.78
N HIS A 250 -16.12 -2.15 -33.21
CA HIS A 250 -15.69 -1.02 -32.36
C HIS A 250 -16.71 -0.64 -31.26
N PHE A 251 -17.97 -0.42 -31.66
CA PHE A 251 -19.04 -0.03 -30.75
C PHE A 251 -19.66 -1.23 -30.01
N GLY A 252 -19.50 -2.44 -30.55
CA GLY A 252 -19.85 -3.70 -29.88
C GLY A 252 -18.98 -3.97 -28.67
N ASP A 253 -17.65 -3.86 -28.82
CA ASP A 253 -16.69 -4.07 -27.74
C ASP A 253 -16.85 -3.00 -26.64
N LEU A 254 -17.14 -1.75 -27.04
CA LEU A 254 -17.46 -0.68 -26.09
C LEU A 254 -18.77 -0.96 -25.33
N ARG A 255 -19.78 -1.52 -26.01
CA ARG A 255 -21.04 -1.94 -25.39
C ARG A 255 -20.83 -3.12 -24.45
N GLU A 256 -19.93 -4.05 -24.78
CA GLU A 256 -19.57 -5.18 -23.93
C GLU A 256 -18.85 -4.69 -22.66
N LEU A 257 -17.87 -3.80 -22.82
CA LEU A 257 -17.18 -3.15 -21.70
C LEU A 257 -18.17 -2.45 -20.75
N ARG A 258 -19.21 -1.81 -21.31
CA ARG A 258 -20.26 -1.12 -20.54
C ARG A 258 -21.10 -2.06 -19.67
N LYS A 259 -21.19 -3.36 -19.98
CA LYS A 259 -21.90 -4.34 -19.13
C LYS A 259 -21.22 -4.52 -17.78
N ASN A 260 -19.89 -4.37 -17.73
CA ASN A 260 -19.14 -4.38 -16.47
C ASN A 260 -18.97 -2.94 -15.97
N GLU A 261 -19.85 -2.51 -15.07
CA GLU A 261 -19.84 -1.13 -14.57
C GLU A 261 -18.49 -0.69 -13.98
N ALA A 262 -17.75 -1.60 -13.33
CA ALA A 262 -16.47 -1.27 -12.73
C ALA A 262 -15.39 -1.00 -13.79
N LEU A 263 -15.29 -1.86 -14.81
CA LEU A 263 -14.35 -1.68 -15.92
C LEU A 263 -14.72 -0.46 -16.77
N TRP A 264 -16.01 -0.23 -17.01
CA TRP A 264 -16.51 0.94 -17.73
C TRP A 264 -16.14 2.25 -17.03
N ARG A 265 -16.43 2.37 -15.73
CA ARG A 265 -16.08 3.57 -14.93
C ARG A 265 -14.57 3.80 -14.92
N CYS A 266 -13.78 2.72 -14.85
CA CYS A 266 -12.33 2.80 -14.94
C CYS A 266 -11.85 3.32 -16.30
N ALA A 267 -12.39 2.80 -17.41
CA ALA A 267 -12.06 3.24 -18.76
C ALA A 267 -12.42 4.72 -18.99
N VAL A 268 -13.60 5.15 -18.52
CA VAL A 268 -14.00 6.58 -18.54
C VAL A 268 -13.05 7.42 -17.69
N GLY A 269 -12.62 6.92 -16.53
CA GLY A 269 -11.63 7.59 -15.68
C GLY A 269 -10.30 7.80 -16.40
N ILE A 270 -9.79 6.77 -17.09
CA ILE A 270 -8.54 6.85 -17.88
C ILE A 270 -8.72 7.81 -19.05
N ALA A 271 -9.85 7.75 -19.77
CA ALA A 271 -10.17 8.68 -20.85
C ALA A 271 -10.21 10.13 -20.37
N PHE A 272 -10.77 10.39 -19.18
CA PHE A 272 -10.77 11.72 -18.57
C PHE A 272 -9.35 12.25 -18.34
N PHE A 273 -8.42 11.43 -17.85
CA PHE A 273 -7.02 11.85 -17.66
C PHE A 273 -6.37 12.28 -18.97
N TRP A 274 -6.48 11.46 -20.03
CA TRP A 274 -5.90 11.80 -21.32
C TRP A 274 -6.57 13.01 -21.97
N SER A 275 -7.88 13.16 -21.78
CA SER A 275 -8.64 14.33 -22.20
C SER A 275 -8.15 15.61 -21.50
N PHE A 276 -7.94 15.53 -20.18
CA PHE A 276 -7.35 16.61 -19.39
C PHE A 276 -5.94 16.96 -19.90
N GLY A 277 -5.09 15.96 -20.15
CA GLY A 277 -3.74 16.16 -20.68
C GLY A 277 -3.74 16.85 -22.05
N GLY A 278 -4.61 16.41 -22.96
CA GLY A 278 -4.77 17.02 -24.28
C GLY A 278 -5.32 18.45 -24.23
N PHE A 279 -6.29 18.71 -23.35
CA PHE A 279 -6.80 20.07 -23.11
C PHE A 279 -5.68 20.98 -22.58
N LEU A 280 -4.94 20.52 -21.56
CA LEU A 280 -3.81 21.25 -20.99
C LEU A 280 -2.72 21.47 -22.05
N GLN A 281 -2.47 20.51 -22.93
CA GLN A 281 -1.51 20.65 -24.03
C GLN A 281 -1.82 21.84 -24.92
N MET A 282 -3.05 21.91 -25.40
CA MET A 282 -3.43 23.00 -26.29
C MET A 282 -3.46 24.34 -25.56
N LEU A 283 -3.85 24.34 -24.28
CA LEU A 283 -3.82 25.56 -23.46
C LEU A 283 -2.38 26.05 -23.23
N LEU A 284 -1.41 25.16 -22.97
CA LEU A 284 0.00 25.53 -22.84
C LEU A 284 0.60 26.02 -24.16
N ILE A 285 0.19 25.45 -25.30
CA ILE A 285 0.57 25.96 -26.62
C ILE A 285 0.01 27.38 -26.81
N GLN A 286 -1.24 27.62 -26.43
CA GLN A 286 -1.87 28.94 -26.52
C GLN A 286 -1.16 29.99 -25.64
N ILE A 287 -0.75 29.62 -24.42
CA ILE A 287 0.08 30.48 -23.55
C ILE A 287 1.45 30.72 -24.17
N ALA A 288 2.03 29.71 -24.81
CA ALA A 288 3.31 29.86 -25.46
C ALA A 288 3.24 30.85 -26.65
N GLU A 289 2.16 30.79 -27.43
CA GLU A 289 1.89 31.71 -28.55
C GLU A 289 1.74 33.16 -28.08
N ASP A 290 0.98 33.38 -27.00
CA ASP A 290 0.80 34.71 -26.40
C ASP A 290 2.12 35.30 -25.86
N ARG A 291 2.99 34.46 -25.32
CA ARG A 291 4.24 34.90 -24.66
C ARG A 291 5.43 35.06 -25.58
N TRP A 292 5.60 34.13 -26.53
CA TRP A 292 6.78 34.06 -27.40
C TRP A 292 6.46 34.39 -28.87
N GLY A 293 5.19 34.67 -29.20
CA GLY A 293 4.75 34.97 -30.56
C GLY A 293 4.47 33.72 -31.40
N SER A 294 3.96 33.92 -32.62
CA SER A 294 3.40 32.85 -33.45
C SER A 294 4.41 32.12 -34.35
N LEU A 295 5.62 32.65 -34.58
CA LEU A 295 6.55 32.12 -35.61
C LEU A 295 7.97 31.81 -35.13
N GLU A 296 8.58 32.59 -34.24
CA GLU A 296 9.94 32.33 -33.72
C GLU A 296 9.88 31.92 -32.24
N GLY A 297 10.24 30.67 -31.92
CA GLY A 297 10.35 30.20 -30.54
C GLY A 297 9.10 29.58 -29.91
N LEU A 298 7.97 29.48 -30.63
CA LEU A 298 6.74 28.81 -30.16
C LEU A 298 7.00 27.35 -29.72
N GLY A 299 7.75 26.58 -30.52
CA GLY A 299 8.10 25.20 -30.20
C GLY A 299 8.94 25.08 -28.93
N VAL A 300 9.91 25.98 -28.75
CA VAL A 300 10.76 26.06 -27.56
C VAL A 300 9.95 26.52 -26.33
N GLY A 301 9.09 27.52 -26.48
CA GLY A 301 8.22 28.04 -25.42
C GLY A 301 7.22 27.00 -24.93
N ALA A 302 6.56 26.29 -25.84
CA ALA A 302 5.66 25.19 -25.51
C ALA A 302 6.41 24.05 -24.81
N ALA A 303 7.61 23.69 -25.27
CA ALA A 303 8.46 22.69 -24.63
C ALA A 303 8.86 23.11 -23.20
N ILE A 304 9.24 24.37 -22.98
CA ILE A 304 9.58 24.91 -21.65
C ILE A 304 8.41 24.78 -20.68
N LEU A 305 7.18 25.03 -21.13
CA LEU A 305 5.98 24.88 -20.30
C LEU A 305 5.59 23.41 -20.06
N TRP A 306 6.01 22.50 -20.94
CA TRP A 306 5.72 21.07 -20.83
C TRP A 306 6.69 20.29 -19.94
N ILE A 307 7.96 20.70 -19.87
CA ILE A 307 8.99 20.07 -19.03
C ILE A 307 8.50 19.88 -17.57
N PRO A 308 7.94 20.89 -16.88
CA PRO A 308 7.51 20.77 -15.49
C PRO A 308 6.38 19.75 -15.32
N VAL A 309 5.43 19.69 -16.25
CA VAL A 309 4.34 18.70 -16.23
C VAL A 309 4.91 17.29 -16.28
N VAL A 310 5.89 17.04 -17.15
CA VAL A 310 6.53 15.73 -17.30
C VAL A 310 7.37 15.36 -16.08
N VAL A 311 8.12 16.32 -15.51
CA VAL A 311 8.81 16.11 -14.22
C VAL A 311 7.82 15.68 -13.14
N GLY A 312 6.68 16.36 -13.06
CA GLY A 312 5.57 16.00 -12.19
C GLY A 312 5.09 14.56 -12.42
N ILE A 313 4.80 14.20 -13.66
CA ILE A 313 4.34 12.86 -14.03
C ILE A 313 5.36 11.79 -13.64
N VAL A 314 6.65 11.98 -13.92
CA VAL A 314 7.69 11.01 -13.57
C VAL A 314 7.76 10.81 -12.06
N MET A 315 7.79 11.90 -11.28
CA MET A 315 7.79 11.81 -9.81
C MET A 315 6.53 11.16 -9.25
N GLY A 316 5.36 11.52 -9.78
CA GLY A 316 4.07 10.96 -9.36
C GLY A 316 3.96 9.47 -9.71
N SER A 317 4.45 9.07 -10.87
CA SER A 317 4.48 7.67 -11.32
C SER A 317 5.38 6.81 -10.45
N LEU A 318 6.55 7.32 -10.05
CA LEU A 318 7.45 6.64 -9.10
C LEU A 318 6.82 6.50 -7.71
N LEU A 319 6.13 7.54 -7.23
CA LEU A 319 5.43 7.48 -5.96
C LEU A 319 4.26 6.49 -6.00
N ALA A 320 3.43 6.54 -7.06
CA ALA A 320 2.35 5.60 -7.27
C ALA A 320 2.87 4.16 -7.38
N SER A 321 3.99 3.96 -8.10
CA SER A 321 4.68 2.67 -8.20
C SER A 321 5.05 2.11 -6.83
N TRP A 322 5.59 2.95 -5.95
CA TRP A 322 5.97 2.57 -4.59
C TRP A 322 4.75 2.24 -3.71
N ILE A 323 3.72 3.09 -3.72
CA ILE A 323 2.52 2.91 -2.91
C ILE A 323 1.72 1.67 -3.38
N CYS A 324 1.60 1.46 -4.69
CA CYS A 324 0.84 0.36 -5.29
C CYS A 324 1.65 -0.94 -5.48
N ASN A 325 2.87 -1.05 -4.95
CA ASN A 325 3.77 -2.19 -5.21
C ASN A 325 3.28 -3.54 -4.64
N ARG A 326 2.35 -3.54 -3.69
CA ARG A 326 1.81 -4.78 -3.09
C ARG A 326 0.30 -4.93 -3.20
N ARG A 327 -0.41 -3.82 -3.24
CA ARG A 327 -1.86 -3.78 -3.46
C ARG A 327 -2.17 -2.56 -4.30
N ASN A 328 -3.16 -2.67 -5.18
CA ASN A 328 -3.63 -1.49 -5.90
C ASN A 328 -4.40 -0.56 -4.94
N GLU A 329 -3.91 0.67 -4.78
CA GLU A 329 -4.47 1.66 -3.86
C GLU A 329 -5.35 2.67 -4.62
N LEU A 330 -6.59 2.28 -4.92
CA LEU A 330 -7.54 3.12 -5.66
C LEU A 330 -7.83 4.47 -4.99
N GLY A 331 -7.60 4.59 -3.67
CA GLY A 331 -7.72 5.86 -2.95
C GLY A 331 -6.79 6.96 -3.47
N LEU A 332 -5.67 6.61 -4.14
CA LEU A 332 -4.76 7.58 -4.75
C LEU A 332 -5.42 8.40 -5.86
N ILE A 333 -6.44 7.86 -6.52
CA ILE A 333 -7.15 8.53 -7.62
C ILE A 333 -7.80 9.83 -7.13
N VAL A 334 -8.37 9.82 -5.92
CA VAL A 334 -8.99 11.01 -5.31
C VAL A 334 -7.92 12.06 -4.99
N ILE A 335 -6.76 11.64 -4.49
CA ILE A 335 -5.64 12.55 -4.20
C ILE A 335 -5.12 13.15 -5.50
N GLY A 336 -4.90 12.33 -6.53
CA GLY A 336 -4.44 12.77 -7.84
C GLY A 336 -5.38 13.78 -8.49
N GLY A 337 -6.68 13.48 -8.52
CA GLY A 337 -7.70 14.37 -9.05
C GLY A 337 -7.83 15.68 -8.26
N ALA A 338 -7.71 15.64 -6.93
CA ALA A 338 -7.71 16.85 -6.10
C ALA A 338 -6.49 17.74 -6.40
N LEU A 339 -5.30 17.13 -6.57
CA LEU A 339 -4.09 17.86 -6.94
C LEU A 339 -4.21 18.49 -8.32
N MET A 340 -4.75 17.78 -9.32
CA MET A 340 -5.02 18.32 -10.65
C MET A 340 -6.01 19.50 -10.60
N CYS A 341 -7.09 19.37 -9.82
CA CYS A 341 -8.09 20.41 -9.63
C CYS A 341 -7.48 21.67 -8.99
N LEU A 342 -6.75 21.51 -7.87
CA LEU A 342 -6.11 22.61 -7.17
C LEU A 342 -5.04 23.27 -8.05
N ALA A 343 -4.18 22.48 -8.69
CA ALA A 343 -3.14 23.00 -9.56
C ALA A 343 -3.69 23.87 -10.69
N THR A 344 -4.69 23.37 -11.43
CA THR A 344 -5.33 24.13 -12.51
C THR A 344 -6.13 25.32 -12.00
N GLY A 345 -6.78 25.21 -10.84
CA GLY A 345 -7.48 26.32 -10.20
C GLY A 345 -6.54 27.47 -9.82
N PHE A 346 -5.37 27.15 -9.25
CA PHE A 346 -4.36 28.16 -8.94
C PHE A 346 -3.62 28.69 -10.19
N LEU A 347 -3.47 27.88 -11.24
CA LEU A 347 -2.92 28.34 -12.54
C LEU A 347 -3.80 29.39 -13.20
N ALA A 348 -5.10 29.43 -12.91
CA ALA A 348 -5.97 30.51 -13.38
C ALA A 348 -5.51 31.89 -12.85
N ILE A 349 -4.94 31.92 -11.65
CA ILE A 349 -4.45 33.13 -10.97
C ILE A 349 -2.97 33.36 -11.26
N PHE A 350 -2.14 32.33 -11.09
CA PHE A 350 -0.69 32.38 -11.22
C PHE A 350 -0.23 31.76 -12.54
N GLN A 351 -0.45 32.49 -13.64
CA GLN A 351 -0.17 31.97 -14.99
C GLN A 351 1.32 31.98 -15.34
N VAL A 352 2.09 32.90 -14.76
CA VAL A 352 3.49 33.16 -15.14
C VAL A 352 4.42 33.11 -13.92
N GLY A 353 5.68 32.75 -14.15
CA GLY A 353 6.74 32.74 -13.14
C GLY A 353 6.85 31.41 -12.40
N THR A 354 7.76 31.35 -11.42
CA THR A 354 8.16 30.11 -10.73
C THR A 354 6.99 29.34 -10.11
N ILE A 355 5.95 30.05 -9.63
CA ILE A 355 4.76 29.43 -9.05
C ILE A 355 3.99 28.63 -10.11
N SER A 356 3.83 29.17 -11.33
CA SER A 356 3.20 28.47 -12.45
C SER A 356 3.94 27.16 -12.78
N PHE A 357 5.27 27.20 -12.84
CA PHE A 357 6.09 26.00 -13.03
C PHE A 357 5.85 24.93 -11.95
N LEU A 358 5.80 25.34 -10.67
CA LEU A 358 5.51 24.42 -9.57
C LEU A 358 4.09 23.83 -9.67
N LEU A 359 3.10 24.64 -10.06
CA LEU A 359 1.73 24.18 -10.25
C LEU A 359 1.61 23.21 -11.43
N LEU A 360 2.37 23.41 -12.52
CA LEU A 360 2.46 22.47 -13.63
C LEU A 360 3.10 21.14 -13.22
N VAL A 361 4.15 21.17 -12.38
CA VAL A 361 4.67 19.96 -11.71
C VAL A 361 3.58 19.28 -10.90
N LEU A 362 2.80 20.04 -10.12
CA LEU A 362 1.75 19.48 -9.28
C LEU A 362 0.60 18.87 -10.10
N ALA A 363 0.23 19.50 -11.22
CA ALA A 363 -0.77 18.98 -12.15
C ALA A 363 -0.33 17.64 -12.76
N GLY A 364 0.92 17.57 -13.24
CA GLY A 364 1.50 16.34 -13.77
C GLY A 364 1.62 15.24 -12.71
N PHE A 365 2.06 15.60 -11.50
CA PHE A 365 2.18 14.70 -10.35
C PHE A 365 0.81 14.12 -9.94
N GLY A 366 -0.21 14.97 -9.82
CA GLY A 366 -1.58 14.55 -9.56
C GLY A 366 -2.12 13.65 -10.66
N GLY A 367 -1.82 13.98 -11.92
CA GLY A 367 -2.16 13.18 -13.09
C GLY A 367 -1.63 11.75 -13.03
N ALA A 368 -0.36 11.57 -12.65
CA ALA A 368 0.23 10.25 -12.50
C ALA A 368 -0.36 9.45 -11.32
N LEU A 369 -0.60 10.09 -10.17
CA LEU A 369 -1.28 9.45 -9.03
C LEU A 369 -2.72 9.03 -9.36
N TYR A 370 -3.35 9.73 -10.31
CA TYR A 370 -4.68 9.41 -10.84
C TYR A 370 -4.64 8.24 -11.83
N LEU A 371 -3.73 8.27 -12.80
CA LEU A 371 -3.70 7.31 -13.91
C LEU A 371 -3.22 5.91 -13.49
N VAL A 372 -2.14 5.83 -12.71
CA VAL A 372 -1.48 4.54 -12.42
C VAL A 372 -2.42 3.53 -11.76
N PRO A 373 -3.17 3.86 -10.68
CA PRO A 373 -4.08 2.91 -10.05
C PRO A 373 -5.25 2.47 -10.96
N LEU A 374 -5.70 3.34 -11.87
CA LEU A 374 -6.75 3.01 -12.85
C LEU A 374 -6.23 2.01 -13.88
N ASN A 375 -5.04 2.22 -14.45
CA ASN A 375 -4.45 1.27 -15.40
C ASN A 375 -4.22 -0.10 -14.77
N VAL A 376 -3.74 -0.13 -13.52
CA VAL A 376 -3.58 -1.37 -12.75
C VAL A 376 -4.91 -2.06 -12.53
N PHE A 377 -5.95 -1.31 -12.16
CA PHE A 377 -7.29 -1.86 -11.94
C PHE A 377 -7.89 -2.47 -13.21
N LEU A 378 -7.80 -1.75 -14.33
CA LEU A 378 -8.30 -2.20 -15.62
C LEU A 378 -7.60 -3.50 -16.04
N GLN A 379 -6.27 -3.56 -15.94
CA GLN A 379 -5.48 -4.75 -16.30
C GLN A 379 -5.72 -5.93 -15.36
N ASP A 380 -5.84 -5.69 -14.07
CA ASP A 380 -6.00 -6.76 -13.10
C ASP A 380 -7.40 -7.39 -13.16
N ARG A 381 -8.44 -6.56 -13.35
CA ARG A 381 -9.84 -7.00 -13.40
C ARG A 381 -10.32 -7.46 -14.77
N ALA A 382 -9.57 -7.16 -15.84
CA ALA A 382 -9.90 -7.66 -17.17
C ALA A 382 -9.76 -9.19 -17.23
N PRO A 383 -10.82 -9.93 -17.64
CA PRO A 383 -10.77 -11.38 -17.84
C PRO A 383 -9.61 -11.77 -18.76
N GLU A 384 -8.92 -12.87 -18.45
CA GLU A 384 -7.69 -13.25 -19.18
C GLU A 384 -7.92 -13.51 -20.66
N ASN A 385 -9.07 -14.07 -21.00
CA ASN A 385 -9.50 -14.43 -22.35
C ASN A 385 -10.00 -13.26 -23.22
N HIS A 386 -10.31 -12.11 -22.63
CA HIS A 386 -10.82 -10.93 -23.34
C HIS A 386 -10.06 -9.65 -22.95
N ARG A 387 -8.83 -9.79 -22.43
CA ARG A 387 -8.05 -8.66 -21.91
C ARG A 387 -7.69 -7.69 -23.03
N GLY A 388 -7.29 -8.20 -24.20
CA GLY A 388 -6.99 -7.40 -25.38
C GLY A 388 -8.18 -6.59 -25.85
N MET A 389 -9.38 -7.21 -25.92
CA MET A 389 -10.64 -6.51 -26.20
C MET A 389 -10.91 -5.38 -25.18
N VAL A 390 -10.84 -5.65 -23.87
CA VAL A 390 -11.09 -4.63 -22.83
C VAL A 390 -10.13 -3.44 -22.94
N LEU A 391 -8.83 -3.72 -23.13
CA LEU A 391 -7.80 -2.70 -23.28
C LEU A 391 -8.02 -1.87 -24.55
N SER A 392 -8.42 -2.52 -25.64
CA SER A 392 -8.69 -1.84 -26.91
C SER A 392 -9.95 -0.96 -26.85
N ALA A 393 -11.04 -1.46 -26.26
CA ALA A 393 -12.26 -0.68 -26.03
C ALA A 393 -11.98 0.55 -25.13
N SER A 394 -11.12 0.39 -24.11
CA SER A 394 -10.65 1.52 -23.31
C SER A 394 -9.85 2.53 -24.15
N ASN A 395 -8.95 2.08 -25.03
CA ASN A 395 -8.21 2.97 -25.93
C ASN A 395 -9.13 3.75 -26.88
N LEU A 396 -10.21 3.13 -27.38
CA LEU A 396 -11.20 3.84 -28.17
C LEU A 396 -11.89 4.94 -27.35
N CYS A 397 -12.26 4.66 -26.10
CA CYS A 397 -12.83 5.66 -25.19
C CYS A 397 -11.86 6.83 -24.94
N ILE A 398 -10.57 6.54 -24.77
CA ILE A 398 -9.51 7.55 -24.61
C ILE A 398 -9.45 8.48 -25.83
N ASN A 399 -9.37 7.92 -27.04
CA ASN A 399 -9.24 8.71 -28.27
C ASN A 399 -10.48 9.57 -28.53
N LEU A 400 -11.68 9.05 -28.29
CA LEU A 400 -12.92 9.83 -28.42
C LEU A 400 -12.98 10.99 -27.40
N GLY A 401 -12.58 10.73 -26.15
CA GLY A 401 -12.49 11.77 -25.12
C GLY A 401 -11.46 12.85 -25.47
N LEU A 402 -10.29 12.45 -25.96
CA LEU A 402 -9.23 13.35 -26.38
C LEU A 402 -9.69 14.29 -27.51
N VAL A 403 -10.31 13.75 -28.56
CA VAL A 403 -10.84 14.55 -29.68
C VAL A 403 -11.89 15.55 -29.18
N LEU A 404 -12.79 15.12 -28.30
CA LEU A 404 -13.80 16.00 -27.71
C LEU A 404 -13.15 17.13 -26.89
N ALA A 405 -12.20 16.82 -26.01
CA ALA A 405 -11.58 17.81 -25.14
C ALA A 405 -10.70 18.82 -25.91
N VAL A 406 -9.89 18.34 -26.85
CA VAL A 406 -9.10 19.19 -27.75
C VAL A 406 -10.02 20.06 -28.62
N GLY A 407 -11.12 19.49 -29.15
CA GLY A 407 -12.11 20.23 -29.92
C GLY A 407 -12.79 21.34 -29.11
N ILE A 408 -13.15 21.08 -27.85
CA ILE A 408 -13.70 22.09 -26.93
C ILE A 408 -12.66 23.19 -26.69
N GLN A 409 -11.41 22.83 -26.38
CA GLN A 409 -10.34 23.81 -26.15
C GLN A 409 -10.13 24.69 -27.39
N PHE A 410 -10.04 24.09 -28.57
CA PHE A 410 -9.88 24.80 -29.83
C PHE A 410 -11.04 25.77 -30.08
N PHE A 411 -12.28 25.33 -29.85
CA PHE A 411 -13.46 26.17 -30.00
C PHE A 411 -13.46 27.35 -29.01
N MET A 412 -13.02 27.14 -27.77
CA MET A 412 -12.86 28.20 -26.78
C MET A 412 -11.77 29.21 -27.20
N SER A 413 -10.66 28.71 -27.73
CA SER A 413 -9.58 29.55 -28.29
C SER A 413 -10.09 30.39 -29.47
N PHE A 414 -10.87 29.78 -30.38
CA PHE A 414 -11.50 30.47 -31.51
C PHE A 414 -12.46 31.59 -31.06
N LEU A 415 -13.20 31.38 -29.96
CA LEU A 415 -14.07 32.39 -29.37
C LEU A 415 -13.31 33.47 -28.57
N GLY A 416 -11.97 33.39 -28.48
CA GLY A 416 -11.16 34.34 -27.71
C GLY A 416 -11.32 34.20 -26.21
N VAL A 417 -11.72 33.02 -25.70
CA VAL A 417 -11.86 32.79 -24.26
C VAL A 417 -10.49 32.87 -23.58
N PRO A 418 -10.30 33.74 -22.57
CA PRO A 418 -8.99 33.94 -21.95
C PRO A 418 -8.55 32.71 -21.13
N PHE A 419 -7.23 32.50 -21.03
CA PHE A 419 -6.65 31.27 -20.44
C PHE A 419 -7.04 31.05 -18.99
N TRP A 420 -7.16 32.12 -18.18
CA TRP A 420 -7.61 31.99 -16.78
C TRP A 420 -8.99 31.32 -16.70
N LEU A 421 -9.91 31.67 -17.60
CA LEU A 421 -11.26 31.11 -17.59
C LEU A 421 -11.23 29.67 -18.08
N GLN A 422 -10.40 29.35 -19.07
CA GLN A 422 -10.19 27.97 -19.49
C GLN A 422 -9.64 27.10 -18.35
N PHE A 423 -8.68 27.62 -17.57
CA PHE A 423 -8.16 26.95 -16.37
C PHE A 423 -9.23 26.74 -15.28
N ILE A 424 -10.08 27.73 -15.02
CA ILE A 424 -11.19 27.59 -14.07
C ILE A 424 -12.17 26.50 -14.54
N LEU A 425 -12.50 26.48 -15.82
CA LEU A 425 -13.45 25.51 -16.36
C LEU A 425 -12.92 24.08 -16.27
N ILE A 426 -11.66 23.83 -16.68
CA ILE A 426 -11.07 22.50 -16.54
C ILE A 426 -10.87 22.12 -15.06
N SER A 427 -10.56 23.07 -14.18
CA SER A 427 -10.50 22.85 -12.74
C SER A 427 -11.86 22.45 -12.17
N GLY A 428 -12.94 23.11 -12.59
CA GLY A 428 -14.32 22.79 -12.20
C GLY A 428 -14.73 21.37 -12.63
N VAL A 429 -14.43 20.98 -13.88
CA VAL A 429 -14.66 19.61 -14.37
C VAL A 429 -13.84 18.60 -13.56
N CYS A 430 -12.57 18.91 -13.27
CA CYS A 430 -11.70 18.06 -12.48
C CYS A 430 -12.19 17.90 -11.02
N GLY A 431 -12.66 18.98 -10.41
CA GLY A 431 -13.25 18.97 -9.07
C GLY A 431 -14.53 18.15 -9.03
N TRP A 432 -15.41 18.30 -10.03
CA TRP A 432 -16.62 17.49 -10.17
C TRP A 432 -16.30 15.99 -10.33
N ALA A 433 -15.37 15.64 -11.22
CA ALA A 433 -14.95 14.26 -11.45
C ALA A 433 -14.34 13.66 -10.18
N THR A 434 -13.45 14.40 -9.51
CA THR A 434 -12.81 13.98 -8.24
C THR A 434 -13.84 13.75 -7.15
N PHE A 435 -14.80 14.66 -7.00
CA PHE A 435 -15.87 14.54 -6.01
C PHE A 435 -16.78 13.34 -6.30
N HIS A 436 -17.08 13.08 -7.57
CA HIS A 436 -17.83 11.90 -7.99
C HIS A 436 -17.06 10.62 -7.65
N ILE A 437 -15.76 10.54 -7.98
CA ILE A 437 -14.90 9.40 -7.67
C ILE A 437 -14.78 9.18 -6.16
N MET A 438 -14.65 10.24 -5.35
CA MET A 438 -14.64 10.16 -3.89
C MET A 438 -15.93 9.53 -3.34
N ARG A 439 -17.08 9.82 -3.95
CA ARG A 439 -18.37 9.17 -3.60
C ARG A 439 -18.46 7.72 -4.05
N LEU A 440 -17.75 7.35 -5.13
CA LEU A 440 -17.67 5.97 -5.61
C LEU A 440 -16.72 5.10 -4.79
N LEU A 441 -15.61 5.68 -4.30
CA LEU A 441 -14.53 4.98 -3.61
C LEU A 441 -14.27 5.52 -2.18
N PRO A 442 -15.30 5.75 -1.33
CA PRO A 442 -15.09 6.33 -0.01
C PRO A 442 -14.28 5.40 0.90
N LYS A 443 -14.49 4.09 0.78
CA LYS A 443 -13.77 3.06 1.52
C LYS A 443 -12.29 3.07 1.21
N ASP A 444 -11.92 3.01 -0.07
CA ASP A 444 -10.52 2.97 -0.50
C ASP A 444 -9.78 4.25 -0.13
N PHE A 445 -10.43 5.41 -0.31
CA PHE A 445 -9.84 6.70 0.07
C PHE A 445 -9.62 6.83 1.58
N ILE A 446 -10.66 6.60 2.38
CA ILE A 446 -10.54 6.71 3.84
C ILE A 446 -9.53 5.69 4.37
N ARG A 447 -9.54 4.45 3.85
CA ARG A 447 -8.56 3.43 4.23
C ARG A 447 -7.13 3.88 3.90
N LEU A 448 -6.88 4.45 2.72
CA LEU A 448 -5.56 4.94 2.34
C LEU A 448 -5.10 6.06 3.28
N VAL A 449 -5.92 7.10 3.47
CA VAL A 449 -5.59 8.26 4.31
C VAL A 449 -5.36 7.80 5.75
N PHE A 450 -6.29 7.03 6.30
CA PHE A 450 -6.22 6.55 7.67
C PHE A 450 -5.00 5.65 7.88
N LEU A 451 -4.81 4.61 7.05
CA LEU A 451 -3.65 3.72 7.19
C LEU A 451 -2.33 4.46 6.97
N GLY A 452 -2.30 5.46 6.09
CA GLY A 452 -1.16 6.35 5.90
C GLY A 452 -0.81 7.09 7.18
N VAL A 453 -1.77 7.84 7.74
CA VAL A 453 -1.61 8.56 9.01
C VAL A 453 -1.24 7.61 10.15
N PHE A 454 -1.93 6.47 10.23
CA PHE A 454 -1.70 5.46 11.26
C PHE A 454 -0.27 4.89 11.20
N ARG A 455 0.24 4.57 10.00
CA ARG A 455 1.62 4.11 9.80
C ARG A 455 2.67 5.21 10.04
N SER A 456 2.29 6.49 9.94
CA SER A 456 3.17 7.60 10.33
C SER A 456 3.29 7.75 11.84
N ILE A 457 2.22 7.44 12.60
CA ILE A 457 2.16 7.54 14.06
C ILE A 457 2.64 6.25 14.74
N TYR A 458 2.40 5.08 14.14
CA TYR A 458 2.74 3.75 14.66
C TYR A 458 3.75 3.04 13.77
N LYS A 459 4.84 2.55 14.37
CA LYS A 459 5.81 1.70 13.68
C LYS A 459 5.39 0.24 13.87
N ILE A 460 4.66 -0.27 12.89
CA ILE A 460 4.11 -1.63 12.91
C ILE A 460 5.13 -2.59 12.27
N ARG A 461 5.53 -3.61 13.01
CA ARG A 461 6.30 -4.75 12.50
C ARG A 461 5.38 -5.96 12.41
N ALA A 462 5.40 -6.63 11.27
CA ALA A 462 4.66 -7.86 11.06
C ALA A 462 5.65 -9.02 10.93
N LEU A 463 5.58 -9.99 11.84
CA LEU A 463 6.37 -11.22 11.84
C LEU A 463 5.51 -12.37 11.30
N GLY A 464 6.10 -13.29 10.53
CA GLY A 464 5.37 -14.46 10.02
C GLY A 464 4.30 -14.15 8.97
N VAL A 465 4.42 -13.03 8.25
CA VAL A 465 3.46 -12.65 7.19
C VAL A 465 3.32 -13.74 6.11
N ASP A 466 4.40 -14.46 5.83
CA ASP A 466 4.43 -15.54 4.85
C ASP A 466 3.60 -16.77 5.28
N GLN A 467 3.23 -16.87 6.56
CA GLN A 467 2.36 -17.94 7.08
C GLN A 467 0.88 -17.70 6.72
N ILE A 468 0.52 -16.48 6.32
CA ILE A 468 -0.85 -16.15 5.95
C ILE A 468 -1.12 -16.74 4.56
N PRO A 469 -2.09 -17.65 4.39
CA PRO A 469 -2.43 -18.18 3.07
C PRO A 469 -2.73 -17.04 2.10
N LYS A 470 -2.17 -17.11 0.89
CA LYS A 470 -2.39 -16.07 -0.14
C LYS A 470 -3.84 -16.04 -0.60
N GLU A 471 -4.46 -17.21 -0.67
CA GLU A 471 -5.83 -17.44 -1.16
C GLU A 471 -6.62 -18.30 -0.17
N GLY A 472 -7.92 -18.46 -0.41
CA GLY A 472 -8.81 -19.22 0.47
C GLY A 472 -9.19 -18.48 1.76
N GLY A 473 -10.26 -18.94 2.40
CA GLY A 473 -10.76 -18.34 3.63
C GLY A 473 -9.93 -18.78 4.83
N ILE A 474 -9.71 -17.88 5.78
CA ILE A 474 -9.03 -18.23 7.04
C ILE A 474 -9.59 -17.42 8.21
N LEU A 475 -9.79 -18.10 9.34
CA LEU A 475 -10.29 -17.46 10.55
C LEU A 475 -9.11 -17.01 11.42
N MET A 476 -8.84 -15.71 11.44
CA MET A 476 -7.83 -15.11 12.31
C MET A 476 -8.37 -14.94 13.73
N VAL A 477 -7.60 -15.41 14.71
CA VAL A 477 -7.94 -15.28 16.12
C VAL A 477 -6.76 -14.62 16.83
N PRO A 478 -6.84 -13.32 17.12
CA PRO A 478 -5.83 -12.59 17.85
C PRO A 478 -6.12 -12.48 19.35
N ASN A 479 -5.14 -12.02 20.11
CA ASN A 479 -5.38 -11.43 21.44
C ASN A 479 -6.11 -10.07 21.34
N HIS A 480 -6.71 -9.57 22.42
CA HIS A 480 -7.48 -8.32 22.41
C HIS A 480 -7.02 -7.31 23.49
N LEU A 481 -6.18 -6.35 23.10
CA LEU A 481 -5.50 -5.42 24.02
C LEU A 481 -6.00 -3.98 23.98
N SER A 482 -6.49 -3.50 22.83
CA SER A 482 -6.79 -2.08 22.64
C SER A 482 -7.93 -1.82 21.67
N TYR A 483 -8.51 -0.61 21.75
CA TYR A 483 -9.53 -0.17 20.79
C TYR A 483 -9.02 -0.07 19.35
N ILE A 484 -7.70 -0.03 19.15
CA ILE A 484 -7.10 0.11 17.82
C ILE A 484 -6.62 -1.20 17.21
N ASP A 485 -6.90 -2.34 17.86
CA ASP A 485 -6.43 -3.66 17.43
C ASP A 485 -6.77 -3.97 15.97
N ALA A 486 -8.01 -3.66 15.55
CA ALA A 486 -8.44 -3.87 14.17
C ALA A 486 -7.60 -3.08 13.15
N PHE A 487 -7.13 -1.88 13.51
CA PHE A 487 -6.29 -1.06 12.64
C PHE A 487 -4.87 -1.62 12.56
N VAL A 488 -4.32 -2.03 13.70
CA VAL A 488 -3.00 -2.65 13.79
C VAL A 488 -2.96 -3.91 12.92
N LEU A 489 -3.96 -4.78 13.07
CA LEU A 489 -4.10 -6.00 12.27
C LEU A 489 -4.30 -5.69 10.78
N SER A 490 -5.15 -4.72 10.44
CA SER A 490 -5.37 -4.30 9.04
C SER A 490 -4.13 -3.70 8.38
N ALA A 491 -3.26 -3.08 9.17
CA ALA A 491 -2.02 -2.49 8.69
C ALA A 491 -0.88 -3.51 8.58
N ALA A 492 -0.89 -4.55 9.43
CA ALA A 492 0.09 -5.64 9.46
C ALA A 492 -0.23 -6.78 8.49
N CYS A 493 -1.52 -7.09 8.27
CA CYS A 493 -1.96 -8.15 7.37
C CYS A 493 -1.96 -7.69 5.91
N PRO A 494 -1.41 -8.48 4.97
CA PRO A 494 -1.41 -8.14 3.55
C PRO A 494 -2.80 -8.27 2.91
N ARG A 495 -3.67 -9.12 3.46
CA ARG A 495 -5.03 -9.38 2.98
C ARG A 495 -6.05 -8.50 3.72
N PRO A 496 -7.14 -8.07 3.07
CA PRO A 496 -8.22 -7.35 3.74
C PRO A 496 -8.88 -8.26 4.79
N ILE A 497 -9.01 -7.76 6.01
CA ILE A 497 -9.63 -8.48 7.14
C ILE A 497 -11.06 -7.98 7.32
N ARG A 498 -12.03 -8.91 7.42
CA ARG A 498 -13.38 -8.64 7.90
C ARG A 498 -13.44 -8.91 9.40
N PHE A 499 -13.70 -7.88 10.20
CA PHE A 499 -13.74 -8.02 11.66
C PHE A 499 -15.13 -8.41 12.14
N VAL A 500 -15.20 -9.38 13.04
CA VAL A 500 -16.41 -9.72 13.77
C VAL A 500 -16.56 -8.74 14.95
N LEU A 501 -17.63 -7.94 14.95
CA LEU A 501 -17.92 -6.92 15.96
C LEU A 501 -19.30 -7.12 16.59
N PHE A 502 -19.47 -6.71 17.84
CA PHE A 502 -20.79 -6.70 18.49
C PHE A 502 -21.76 -5.75 17.79
N ALA A 503 -23.03 -6.14 17.67
CA ALA A 503 -24.05 -5.37 16.98
C ALA A 503 -24.21 -3.95 17.56
N ASP A 504 -24.09 -3.79 18.87
CA ASP A 504 -24.24 -2.51 19.57
C ASP A 504 -23.15 -1.50 19.17
N CYS A 505 -21.98 -1.97 18.74
CA CYS A 505 -20.93 -1.11 18.18
C CYS A 505 -21.40 -0.37 16.91
N PHE A 506 -22.40 -0.91 16.20
CA PHE A 506 -22.96 -0.30 14.99
C PHE A 506 -23.95 0.84 15.26
N GLU A 507 -24.45 0.97 16.50
CA GLU A 507 -25.38 2.03 16.91
C GLU A 507 -24.68 3.37 17.07
N SER A 508 -23.41 3.36 17.48
CA SER A 508 -22.59 4.57 17.53
C SER A 508 -22.37 5.13 16.12
N LYS A 509 -22.61 6.44 15.94
CA LYS A 509 -22.39 7.12 14.65
C LYS A 509 -20.94 7.00 14.17
N TRP A 510 -19.98 7.09 15.07
CA TRP A 510 -18.54 7.02 14.77
C TRP A 510 -18.07 5.58 14.60
N VAL A 511 -18.28 4.72 15.62
CA VAL A 511 -17.81 3.33 15.60
C VAL A 511 -18.57 2.51 14.56
N GLY A 512 -19.88 2.72 14.42
CA GLY A 512 -20.70 2.03 13.43
C GLY A 512 -20.44 2.50 12.00
N GLY A 513 -20.19 3.80 11.81
CA GLY A 513 -19.73 4.33 10.52
C GLY A 513 -18.42 3.68 10.08
N PHE A 514 -17.49 3.55 11.02
CA PHE A 514 -16.20 2.89 10.82
C PHE A 514 -16.33 1.38 10.57
N ALA A 515 -17.12 0.67 11.37
CA ALA A 515 -17.37 -0.77 11.23
C ALA A 515 -17.95 -1.12 9.85
N ARG A 516 -18.88 -0.31 9.33
CA ARG A 516 -19.44 -0.45 7.98
C ARG A 516 -18.40 -0.18 6.88
N LEU A 517 -17.43 0.69 7.15
CA LEU A 517 -16.37 1.03 6.19
C LEU A 517 -15.40 -0.14 5.96
N PHE A 518 -15.11 -0.92 7.02
CA PHE A 518 -14.21 -2.08 6.99
C PHE A 518 -14.94 -3.42 6.78
N ASP A 519 -16.19 -3.39 6.32
CA ASP A 519 -17.03 -4.58 6.09
C ASP A 519 -17.04 -5.54 7.30
N ALA A 520 -17.15 -4.98 8.50
CA ALA A 520 -17.23 -5.75 9.72
C ALA A 520 -18.54 -6.55 9.80
N VAL A 521 -18.43 -7.78 10.29
CA VAL A 521 -19.55 -8.70 10.52
C VAL A 521 -20.15 -8.40 11.89
N ALA A 522 -21.39 -7.91 11.91
CA ALA A 522 -22.12 -7.67 13.15
C ALA A 522 -22.63 -8.99 13.77
N ILE A 523 -22.39 -9.20 15.06
CA ILE A 523 -22.94 -10.31 15.84
C ILE A 523 -23.72 -9.76 17.03
N SER A 524 -24.98 -10.19 17.18
CA SER A 524 -25.74 -9.94 18.40
C SER A 524 -25.60 -11.14 19.35
N PRO A 525 -25.41 -10.92 20.67
CA PRO A 525 -25.43 -11.98 21.68
C PRO A 525 -26.71 -12.83 21.64
N SER A 526 -27.86 -12.20 21.34
CA SER A 526 -29.18 -12.85 21.22
C SER A 526 -29.33 -13.72 19.96
N LYS A 527 -28.48 -13.53 18.94
CA LYS A 527 -28.51 -14.24 17.66
C LYS A 527 -27.15 -14.83 17.29
N ALA A 528 -26.46 -15.42 18.26
CA ALA A 528 -25.13 -16.04 18.07
C ALA A 528 -25.06 -17.02 16.87
N ARG A 529 -26.14 -17.76 16.60
CA ARG A 529 -26.23 -18.68 15.44
C ARG A 529 -26.13 -17.97 14.09
N ASP A 530 -26.69 -16.77 13.95
CA ASP A 530 -26.63 -15.98 12.72
C ASP A 530 -25.23 -15.44 12.48
N GLY A 531 -24.56 -14.97 13.54
CA GLY A 531 -23.17 -14.51 13.47
C GLY A 531 -22.22 -15.60 12.98
N ILE A 532 -22.35 -16.83 13.52
CA ILE A 532 -21.56 -17.98 13.06
C ILE A 532 -21.81 -18.29 11.58
N ARG A 533 -23.08 -18.22 11.11
CA ARG A 533 -23.44 -18.49 9.71
C ARG A 533 -22.86 -17.42 8.77
N ILE A 534 -22.95 -16.14 9.13
CA ILE A 534 -22.40 -15.04 8.32
C ILE A 534 -20.88 -15.16 8.22
N THR A 535 -20.21 -15.40 9.35
CA THR A 535 -18.76 -15.64 9.36
C THR A 535 -18.38 -16.85 8.51
N ALA A 536 -19.09 -17.98 8.64
CA ALA A 536 -18.83 -19.18 7.83
C ALA A 536 -19.00 -18.93 6.33
N ASN A 537 -19.99 -18.14 5.92
CA ASN A 537 -20.16 -17.77 4.51
C ASN A 537 -19.03 -16.86 4.03
N ALA A 538 -18.63 -15.86 4.81
CA ALA A 538 -17.49 -15.00 4.47
C ALA A 538 -16.17 -15.77 4.36
N LEU A 539 -15.97 -16.79 5.21
CA LEU A 539 -14.85 -17.71 5.10
C LEU A 539 -14.91 -18.52 3.78
N LYS A 540 -16.07 -19.06 3.43
CA LYS A 540 -16.26 -19.77 2.14
C LYS A 540 -16.07 -18.89 0.91
N GLU A 541 -16.32 -17.58 1.03
CA GLU A 541 -16.01 -16.57 0.00
C GLU A 541 -14.51 -16.32 -0.17
N GLY A 542 -13.64 -16.98 0.60
CA GLY A 542 -12.20 -16.81 0.49
C GLY A 542 -11.66 -15.58 1.24
N THR A 543 -12.41 -15.03 2.22
CA THR A 543 -11.97 -13.84 2.96
C THR A 543 -11.26 -14.18 4.27
N VAL A 544 -10.35 -13.31 4.70
CA VAL A 544 -9.79 -13.37 6.05
C VAL A 544 -10.82 -12.78 7.01
N VAL A 545 -11.33 -13.59 7.93
CA VAL A 545 -12.27 -13.12 8.95
C VAL A 545 -11.55 -13.12 10.29
N CYS A 546 -11.60 -12.01 11.02
CA CYS A 546 -10.98 -11.89 12.33
C CYS A 546 -12.03 -11.91 13.43
N VAL A 547 -11.84 -12.77 14.44
CA VAL A 547 -12.67 -12.81 15.64
C VAL A 547 -11.80 -12.73 16.89
N PHE A 548 -12.09 -11.74 17.74
CA PHE A 548 -11.47 -11.62 19.06
C PHE A 548 -12.14 -12.62 20.01
N ALA A 549 -11.58 -13.82 20.09
CA ALA A 549 -12.17 -14.94 20.84
C ALA A 549 -12.17 -14.73 22.37
N GLU A 550 -11.42 -13.73 22.89
CA GLU A 550 -11.52 -13.26 24.27
C GLU A 550 -12.90 -12.63 24.58
N GLY A 551 -13.59 -12.12 23.55
CA GLY A 551 -14.93 -11.52 23.66
C GLY A 551 -14.98 -10.18 24.42
N GLN A 552 -13.85 -9.71 24.95
CA GLN A 552 -13.69 -8.45 25.67
C GLN A 552 -12.25 -7.96 25.57
N LEU A 553 -12.03 -6.67 25.80
CA LEU A 553 -10.70 -6.08 25.88
C LEU A 553 -10.01 -6.49 27.19
N SER A 554 -8.74 -6.90 27.12
CA SER A 554 -7.95 -7.24 28.28
C SER A 554 -7.85 -6.06 29.26
N ARG A 555 -8.01 -6.34 30.55
CA ARG A 555 -7.85 -5.37 31.65
C ARG A 555 -6.51 -5.53 32.38
N THR A 556 -5.85 -6.65 32.14
CA THR A 556 -4.61 -7.02 32.82
C THR A 556 -3.41 -6.99 31.90
N GLY A 557 -3.60 -6.96 30.57
CA GLY A 557 -2.55 -7.10 29.56
C GLY A 557 -2.15 -8.56 29.29
N ALA A 558 -2.55 -9.48 30.17
CA ALA A 558 -2.42 -10.90 29.96
C ALA A 558 -3.53 -11.41 29.02
N LEU A 559 -3.26 -12.55 28.39
CA LEU A 559 -4.23 -13.28 27.58
C LEU A 559 -5.43 -13.70 28.44
N CYS A 560 -6.64 -13.35 28.03
CA CYS A 560 -7.86 -13.77 28.71
C CYS A 560 -8.26 -15.20 28.30
N GLU A 561 -9.34 -15.70 28.91
CA GLU A 561 -10.02 -16.92 28.47
C GLU A 561 -10.40 -16.82 26.98
N ILE A 562 -10.09 -17.87 26.22
CA ILE A 562 -10.42 -17.95 24.81
C ILE A 562 -11.70 -18.77 24.65
N LYS A 563 -12.79 -18.11 24.27
CA LYS A 563 -14.09 -18.77 24.09
C LYS A 563 -14.08 -19.67 22.85
N ARG A 564 -14.59 -20.89 22.98
CA ARG A 564 -14.65 -21.91 21.90
C ARG A 564 -15.53 -21.56 20.69
N GLY A 565 -16.21 -20.42 20.68
CA GLY A 565 -17.08 -20.00 19.57
C GLY A 565 -16.39 -19.93 18.21
N TYR A 566 -15.09 -19.62 18.18
CA TYR A 566 -14.28 -19.58 16.95
C TYR A 566 -14.19 -20.97 16.28
N GLN A 567 -14.15 -22.05 17.08
CA GLN A 567 -14.03 -23.43 16.57
C GLN A 567 -15.25 -23.78 15.69
N MET A 568 -16.45 -23.37 16.12
CA MET A 568 -17.69 -23.58 15.36
C MET A 568 -17.75 -22.75 14.07
N MET A 569 -17.19 -21.53 14.09
CA MET A 569 -17.10 -20.67 12.91
C MET A 569 -16.16 -21.27 11.87
N ALA A 570 -14.96 -21.68 12.27
CA ALA A 570 -13.97 -22.32 11.41
C ALA A 570 -14.47 -23.66 10.86
N LYS A 571 -15.06 -24.52 11.71
CA LYS A 571 -15.65 -25.80 11.30
C LYS A 571 -16.72 -25.64 10.22
N LYS A 572 -17.65 -24.68 10.38
CA LYS A 572 -18.71 -24.43 9.38
C LYS A 572 -18.19 -23.73 8.13
N GLY A 573 -17.14 -22.91 8.27
CA GLY A 573 -16.42 -22.30 7.15
C GLY A 573 -15.60 -23.30 6.33
N ASN A 574 -15.31 -24.49 6.90
CA ASN A 574 -14.34 -25.45 6.37
C ASN A 574 -12.95 -24.80 6.17
N THR A 575 -12.51 -24.02 7.16
CA THR A 575 -11.24 -23.30 7.12
C THR A 575 -10.42 -23.58 8.37
N GLU A 576 -9.11 -23.37 8.26
CA GLU A 576 -8.19 -23.37 9.38
C GLU A 576 -8.28 -22.08 10.20
N VAL A 577 -7.61 -22.09 11.35
CA VAL A 577 -7.52 -20.96 12.27
C VAL A 577 -6.11 -20.38 12.23
N LEU A 578 -5.99 -19.08 12.01
CA LEU A 578 -4.72 -18.35 12.00
C LEU A 578 -4.50 -17.67 13.37
N PRO A 579 -3.60 -18.17 14.21
CA PRO A 579 -3.24 -17.46 15.44
C PRO A 579 -2.45 -16.19 15.10
N ALA A 580 -2.83 -15.08 15.75
CA ALA A 580 -2.13 -13.81 15.64
C ALA A 580 -1.90 -13.22 17.03
N TYR A 581 -0.75 -12.59 17.26
CA TYR A 581 -0.46 -11.98 18.57
C TYR A 581 0.06 -10.57 18.39
N MET A 582 -0.57 -9.62 19.08
CA MET A 582 -0.17 -8.22 19.12
C MET A 582 0.55 -7.93 20.42
N ASP A 583 1.73 -7.32 20.29
CA ASP A 583 2.58 -6.86 21.39
C ASP A 583 2.88 -5.37 21.23
N GLY A 584 3.06 -4.71 22.37
CA GLY A 584 3.34 -3.30 22.49
C GLY A 584 2.09 -2.44 22.61
N LEU A 585 0.88 -2.95 22.38
CA LEU A 585 -0.35 -2.13 22.50
C LEU A 585 -0.77 -1.86 23.94
N TRP A 586 -0.46 -2.79 24.86
CA TRP A 586 -0.66 -2.59 26.29
C TRP A 586 0.35 -1.56 26.82
N GLY A 587 -0.13 -0.53 27.51
CA GLY A 587 0.67 0.66 27.82
C GLY A 587 0.39 1.86 26.91
N SER A 588 -0.27 1.64 25.77
CA SER A 588 -0.60 2.74 24.85
C SER A 588 -1.80 3.56 25.34
N MET A 589 -1.94 4.77 24.77
CA MET A 589 -3.08 5.66 24.98
C MET A 589 -4.43 5.00 24.66
N TRP A 590 -4.48 3.94 23.83
CA TRP A 590 -5.71 3.24 23.43
C TRP A 590 -6.00 1.94 24.19
N SER A 591 -5.13 1.56 25.13
CA SER A 591 -5.36 0.43 26.03
C SER A 591 -6.01 0.87 27.34
N PHE A 592 -6.22 -0.03 28.30
CA PHE A 592 -6.70 0.31 29.64
C PHE A 592 -5.61 0.46 30.70
N SER A 593 -4.33 0.34 30.33
CA SER A 593 -3.23 0.66 31.25
C SER A 593 -3.34 2.13 31.69
N GLU A 594 -3.31 2.44 32.98
CA GLU A 594 -3.40 3.81 33.52
C GLU A 594 -4.79 4.49 33.40
N GLY A 595 -5.88 3.72 33.30
CA GLY A 595 -7.24 4.25 33.37
C GLY A 595 -7.82 4.66 32.00
N ASN A 596 -8.65 5.71 31.98
CA ASN A 596 -9.47 6.04 30.80
C ASN A 596 -8.61 6.54 29.62
N PHE A 597 -8.80 5.93 28.45
CA PHE A 597 -8.06 6.19 27.21
C PHE A 597 -8.10 7.66 26.76
N LEU A 598 -9.20 8.37 27.04
CA LEU A 598 -9.37 9.78 26.65
C LEU A 598 -8.45 10.76 27.38
N ARG A 599 -7.84 10.38 28.52
CA ARG A 599 -6.98 11.24 29.32
C ARG A 599 -5.48 11.03 29.09
N LYS A 600 -5.10 10.09 28.21
CA LYS A 600 -3.71 9.68 28.00
C LYS A 600 -3.09 10.37 26.79
N LEU A 601 -1.91 10.97 26.99
CA LEU A 601 -1.12 11.55 25.91
C LEU A 601 -0.27 10.47 25.19
N PRO A 602 0.06 10.66 23.90
CA PRO A 602 0.97 9.79 23.18
C PRO A 602 2.35 9.79 23.84
N GLN A 603 2.89 8.61 24.14
CA GLN A 603 4.17 8.45 24.84
C GLN A 603 5.38 8.83 23.98
N THR A 604 5.36 8.47 22.71
CA THR A 604 6.41 8.76 21.73
C THR A 604 5.79 8.87 20.34
N LEU A 605 6.32 9.76 19.49
CA LEU A 605 6.05 9.70 18.06
C LEU A 605 6.64 8.38 17.52
N ARG A 606 5.91 7.66 16.65
CA ARG A 606 6.29 6.32 16.13
C ARG A 606 6.33 5.22 17.19
N TYR A 607 5.21 5.06 17.90
CA TYR A 607 5.05 3.99 18.89
C TYR A 607 5.19 2.61 18.24
N GLY A 608 6.06 1.77 18.78
CA GLY A 608 6.43 0.49 18.18
C GLY A 608 5.46 -0.63 18.55
N VAL A 609 4.82 -1.23 17.55
CA VAL A 609 3.87 -2.35 17.72
C VAL A 609 4.36 -3.54 16.90
N THR A 610 4.35 -4.73 17.49
CA THR A 610 4.73 -5.96 16.79
C THR A 610 3.52 -6.87 16.70
N VAL A 611 3.23 -7.37 15.50
CA VAL A 611 2.19 -8.36 15.23
C VAL A 611 2.87 -9.61 14.71
N ALA A 612 2.68 -10.75 15.37
CA ALA A 612 3.17 -12.04 14.91
C ALA A 612 2.02 -12.90 14.41
N PHE A 613 2.17 -13.46 13.22
CA PHE A 613 1.26 -14.45 12.64
C PHE A 613 1.91 -15.84 12.73
N GLY A 614 1.17 -16.81 13.27
CA GLY A 614 1.61 -18.21 13.34
C GLY A 614 1.17 -19.01 12.12
N PRO A 615 1.63 -20.27 12.00
CA PRO A 615 1.10 -21.18 11.00
C PRO A 615 -0.40 -21.43 11.24
N PRO A 616 -1.22 -21.57 10.18
CA PRO A 616 -2.59 -22.03 10.31
C PRO A 616 -2.67 -23.36 11.07
N ILE A 617 -3.66 -23.48 11.95
CA ILE A 617 -3.91 -24.71 12.72
C ILE A 617 -5.34 -25.22 12.50
N PRO A 618 -5.57 -26.53 12.63
CA PRO A 618 -6.92 -27.10 12.61
C PRO A 618 -7.83 -26.50 13.69
N TRP A 619 -9.13 -26.36 13.39
CA TRP A 619 -10.10 -25.71 14.28
C TRP A 619 -10.34 -26.44 15.62
N ASN A 620 -9.99 -27.73 15.70
CA ASN A 620 -10.16 -28.57 16.88
C ASN A 620 -8.98 -28.52 17.86
N VAL A 621 -7.90 -27.80 17.51
CA VAL A 621 -6.74 -27.60 18.38
C VAL A 621 -6.98 -26.37 19.28
N ASP A 622 -6.49 -26.43 20.52
CA ASP A 622 -6.49 -25.28 21.41
C ASP A 622 -5.52 -24.21 20.88
N ILE A 623 -6.04 -23.03 20.58
CA ILE A 623 -5.24 -21.93 20.06
C ILE A 623 -4.46 -21.20 21.16
N GLY A 624 -4.80 -21.40 22.44
CA GLY A 624 -4.14 -20.74 23.57
C GLY A 624 -2.63 -20.93 23.57
N ASP A 625 -2.15 -22.15 23.35
CA ASP A 625 -0.72 -22.45 23.29
C ASP A 625 -0.03 -21.83 22.08
N ALA A 626 -0.73 -21.78 20.93
CA ALA A 626 -0.21 -21.08 19.75
C ALA A 626 -0.06 -19.57 20.01
N LEU A 627 -1.03 -18.94 20.67
CA LEU A 627 -0.93 -17.53 21.05
C LEU A 627 0.19 -17.28 22.07
N ARG A 628 0.36 -18.16 23.07
CA ARG A 628 1.47 -18.08 24.02
C ARG A 628 2.82 -18.24 23.31
N SER A 629 2.96 -19.18 22.38
CA SER A 629 4.18 -19.32 21.57
C SER A 629 4.49 -18.06 20.74
N LEU A 630 3.46 -17.45 20.13
CA LEU A 630 3.63 -16.20 19.38
C LEU A 630 4.02 -15.03 20.29
N SER A 631 3.52 -14.98 21.52
CA SER A 631 3.90 -13.96 22.49
C SER A 631 5.38 -14.03 22.88
N VAL A 632 6.00 -15.21 22.87
CA VAL A 632 7.46 -15.35 23.02
C VAL A 632 8.17 -14.74 21.83
N LYS A 633 7.74 -15.06 20.60
CA LYS A 633 8.38 -14.52 19.38
C LYS A 633 8.32 -13.00 19.31
N THR A 634 7.20 -12.38 19.72
CA THR A 634 7.11 -10.91 19.78
C THR A 634 8.02 -10.32 20.86
N THR A 635 8.19 -11.03 21.99
CA THR A 635 9.12 -10.68 23.07
C THR A 635 10.57 -10.71 22.58
N GLU A 636 10.96 -11.73 21.82
CA GLU A 636 12.30 -11.84 21.24
C GLU A 636 12.63 -10.65 20.31
N ASP A 637 11.68 -10.21 19.47
CA ASP A 637 11.87 -8.99 18.64
C ASP A 637 12.01 -7.71 19.48
N ARG A 638 11.47 -7.66 20.70
CA ARG A 638 11.64 -6.54 21.64
C ARG A 638 12.94 -6.63 22.43
N GLU A 639 13.41 -7.83 22.78
CA GLU A 639 14.68 -8.06 23.49
C GLU A 639 15.85 -7.44 22.73
N GLY A 640 15.92 -7.62 21.41
CA GLY A 640 16.97 -7.01 20.59
C GLY A 640 16.98 -5.47 20.66
N ARG A 641 15.85 -4.84 20.99
CA ARG A 641 15.76 -3.38 21.20
C ARG A 641 16.27 -2.96 22.58
N LEU A 642 16.11 -3.82 23.59
CA LEU A 642 16.66 -3.59 24.94
C LEU A 642 18.18 -3.61 24.90
N MET A 643 18.77 -4.49 24.10
CA MET A 643 20.22 -4.52 23.85
C MET A 643 20.74 -3.18 23.30
N GLY A 644 19.96 -2.50 22.45
CA GLY A 644 20.27 -1.14 21.98
C GLY A 644 20.24 -0.06 23.08
N LYS A 645 19.70 -0.38 24.26
CA LYS A 645 19.68 0.49 25.44
C LYS A 645 20.76 0.12 26.47
N ALA A 646 21.70 -0.76 26.16
CA ALA A 646 22.74 -1.19 27.11
C ALA A 646 23.56 -0.02 27.71
N ASN A 647 23.71 1.07 26.95
CA ASN A 647 24.43 2.28 27.39
C ASN A 647 23.53 3.30 28.13
N ARG A 648 22.23 3.03 28.30
CA ARG A 648 21.33 3.92 29.05
C ARG A 648 21.26 3.48 30.49
N GLU A 649 21.31 4.44 31.40
CA GLU A 649 21.11 4.17 32.82
C GLU A 649 19.61 4.10 33.16
N PRO A 650 19.17 3.07 33.91
CA PRO A 650 17.81 3.02 34.46
C PRO A 650 17.59 4.16 35.46
N GLU A 651 16.35 4.62 35.58
CA GLU A 651 15.99 5.65 36.54
C GLU A 651 15.88 5.04 37.96
N ILE A 652 16.89 5.31 38.78
CA ILE A 652 17.01 4.77 40.14
C ILE A 652 16.92 5.89 41.17
N SER A 653 16.19 5.64 42.24
CA SER A 653 16.13 6.52 43.41
C SER A 653 17.02 6.00 44.54
N GLY A 654 17.84 6.89 45.11
CA GLY A 654 18.74 6.60 46.23
C GLY A 654 20.10 6.05 45.81
N ASP A 655 20.86 5.59 46.80
CA ASP A 655 22.21 5.04 46.58
C ASP A 655 22.19 3.68 45.89
N LEU A 656 23.22 3.43 45.08
CA LEU A 656 23.40 2.15 44.40
C LEU A 656 23.85 1.06 45.39
N PRO A 657 23.21 -0.12 45.37
CA PRO A 657 23.53 -1.21 46.28
C PRO A 657 24.83 -1.92 45.91
N ARG A 658 25.32 -2.78 46.80
CA ARG A 658 26.52 -3.59 46.51
C ARG A 658 26.25 -4.54 45.33
N GLY A 659 27.26 -4.74 44.47
CA GLY A 659 27.15 -5.60 43.29
C GLY A 659 26.33 -5.03 42.11
N TRP A 660 25.87 -3.77 42.18
CA TRP A 660 25.09 -3.12 41.11
C TRP A 660 25.74 -3.22 39.72
N THR A 661 27.01 -2.83 39.61
CA THR A 661 27.73 -2.79 38.34
C THR A 661 27.90 -4.19 37.73
N GLU A 662 28.16 -5.20 38.56
CA GLU A 662 28.31 -6.58 38.15
C GLU A 662 26.98 -7.17 37.64
N MET A 663 25.90 -6.97 38.40
CA MET A 663 24.55 -7.38 37.98
C MET A 663 24.13 -6.71 36.68
N ARG A 664 24.43 -5.41 36.51
CA ARG A 664 24.17 -4.68 35.27
C ARG A 664 24.92 -5.30 34.08
N ASN A 665 26.19 -5.63 34.26
CA ASN A 665 27.00 -6.25 33.21
C ASN A 665 26.44 -7.64 32.84
N ARG A 666 26.06 -8.45 33.84
CA ARG A 666 25.43 -9.77 33.66
C ARG A 666 24.09 -9.66 32.90
N CYS A 667 23.28 -8.64 33.18
CA CYS A 667 22.02 -8.38 32.48
C CYS A 667 22.17 -8.17 30.96
N PHE A 668 23.29 -7.57 30.51
CA PHE A 668 23.56 -7.29 29.10
C PHE A 668 24.59 -8.23 28.47
N GLU A 669 25.06 -9.22 29.21
CA GLU A 669 25.94 -10.26 28.69
C GLU A 669 25.22 -11.10 27.62
N LYS A 670 25.99 -11.61 26.66
CA LYS A 670 25.47 -12.51 25.60
C LYS A 670 25.27 -13.95 26.07
N SER A 671 25.43 -14.23 27.36
CA SER A 671 25.19 -15.54 27.97
C SER A 671 23.70 -15.92 27.95
N GLU A 672 23.40 -17.21 28.10
CA GLU A 672 22.03 -17.72 28.20
C GLU A 672 21.30 -17.13 29.42
N ALA A 673 22.02 -16.95 30.54
CA ALA A 673 21.51 -16.29 31.74
C ALA A 673 21.11 -14.84 31.44
N GLY A 674 22.01 -14.05 30.84
CA GLY A 674 21.73 -12.67 30.42
C GLY A 674 20.53 -12.56 29.49
N ARG A 675 20.47 -13.40 28.45
CA ARG A 675 19.31 -13.46 27.53
C ARG A 675 18.02 -13.79 28.26
N GLY A 676 18.04 -14.77 29.16
CA GLY A 676 16.88 -15.18 29.94
C GLY A 676 16.34 -14.07 30.85
N MET A 677 17.21 -13.31 31.52
CA MET A 677 16.82 -12.14 32.30
C MET A 677 16.14 -11.07 31.44
N ARG A 678 16.69 -10.74 30.27
CA ARG A 678 16.10 -9.76 29.36
C ARG A 678 14.75 -10.20 28.81
N MET A 679 14.62 -11.48 28.47
CA MET A 679 13.34 -12.06 28.06
C MET A 679 12.31 -11.97 29.17
N ASN A 680 12.66 -12.34 30.40
CA ASN A 680 11.72 -12.32 31.53
C ASN A 680 11.28 -10.90 31.90
N ALA A 681 12.21 -9.94 31.90
CA ALA A 681 11.87 -8.53 32.03
C ALA A 681 10.91 -8.08 30.91
N MET A 682 11.11 -8.52 29.66
CA MET A 682 10.21 -8.17 28.56
C MET A 682 8.85 -8.87 28.60
N GLN A 683 8.71 -10.00 29.30
CA GLN A 683 7.43 -10.69 29.52
C GLN A 683 6.60 -9.97 30.60
N LEU A 684 7.22 -9.62 31.73
CA LEU A 684 6.64 -8.73 32.75
C LEU A 684 6.19 -7.40 32.10
N SER A 685 6.97 -7.00 31.09
CA SER A 685 6.65 -6.13 29.96
C SER A 685 5.21 -5.88 29.65
N GLN A 686 4.65 -6.98 29.21
CA GLN A 686 3.45 -7.06 28.40
C GLN A 686 2.22 -7.05 29.29
N VAL A 687 2.36 -7.48 30.53
CA VAL A 687 1.30 -7.49 31.54
C VAL A 687 1.27 -6.20 32.37
N HIS A 688 2.27 -5.31 32.22
CA HIS A 688 2.46 -4.07 32.99
C HIS A 688 2.24 -4.29 34.48
N MET A 689 3.19 -4.98 35.12
CA MET A 689 3.28 -5.13 36.57
C MET A 689 2.99 -3.82 37.31
N ALA A 690 3.59 -2.76 36.80
CA ALA A 690 3.49 -1.41 37.30
C ALA A 690 3.38 -0.47 36.10
N HIS A 691 2.81 0.71 36.32
CA HIS A 691 2.71 1.74 35.29
C HIS A 691 4.00 2.56 35.22
N ARG A 692 4.20 3.35 34.17
CA ARG A 692 5.46 4.12 34.01
C ARG A 692 5.73 5.11 35.14
N ARG A 693 4.66 5.62 35.74
CA ARG A 693 4.74 6.56 36.86
C ARG A 693 4.90 5.88 38.22
N THR A 694 4.81 4.56 38.27
CA THR A 694 4.90 3.81 39.51
C THR A 694 6.33 3.84 40.03
N ARG A 695 6.47 4.20 41.31
CA ARG A 695 7.71 4.04 42.06
C ARG A 695 7.71 2.68 42.72
N LEU A 696 8.58 1.79 42.23
CA LEU A 696 8.71 0.43 42.72
C LEU A 696 9.92 0.32 43.66
N LEU A 697 9.73 -0.22 44.86
CA LEU A 697 10.85 -0.63 45.70
C LEU A 697 11.13 -2.13 45.49
N VAL A 698 12.38 -2.48 45.20
CA VAL A 698 12.84 -3.86 44.97
C VAL A 698 13.81 -4.26 46.06
N GLU A 699 13.54 -5.39 46.72
CA GLU A 699 14.48 -6.03 47.64
C GLU A 699 15.67 -6.61 46.87
N TRP A 700 16.85 -6.05 47.11
CA TRP A 700 18.06 -6.30 46.33
C TRP A 700 18.89 -7.44 46.92
N LEU A 701 19.20 -8.44 46.07
CA LEU A 701 20.10 -9.54 46.36
C LEU A 701 21.13 -9.63 45.22
N PRO A 702 22.43 -9.36 45.46
CA PRO A 702 23.44 -9.24 44.40
C PRO A 702 23.62 -10.48 43.51
N GLU A 703 23.35 -11.67 44.03
CA GLU A 703 23.59 -12.93 43.30
C GLU A 703 22.37 -13.43 42.50
N ASP A 704 21.20 -12.80 42.69
CA ASP A 704 19.91 -13.28 42.17
C ASP A 704 19.51 -12.59 40.86
N ASP A 705 19.18 -13.37 39.83
CA ASP A 705 18.72 -12.87 38.52
C ASP A 705 17.51 -11.93 38.63
N LEU A 706 16.60 -12.16 39.58
CA LEU A 706 15.39 -11.34 39.73
C LEU A 706 15.73 -9.90 40.16
N SER A 707 16.85 -9.68 40.86
CA SER A 707 17.36 -8.34 41.16
C SER A 707 17.77 -7.59 39.88
N GLY A 708 18.39 -8.28 38.93
CA GLY A 708 18.70 -7.75 37.61
C GLY A 708 17.44 -7.50 36.77
N ILE A 709 16.51 -8.45 36.79
CA ILE A 709 15.23 -8.36 36.06
C ILE A 709 14.42 -7.15 36.52
N LEU A 710 14.14 -7.01 37.82
CA LEU A 710 13.27 -5.96 38.38
C LEU A 710 14.01 -4.64 38.62
N GLY A 711 15.29 -4.69 38.99
CA GLY A 711 16.09 -3.52 39.36
C GLY A 711 16.77 -2.82 38.19
N VAL A 712 17.21 -3.58 37.17
CA VAL A 712 17.99 -3.04 36.03
C VAL A 712 17.16 -3.03 34.76
N LEU A 713 16.65 -4.20 34.36
CA LEU A 713 16.07 -4.40 33.03
C LEU A 713 14.63 -3.91 32.93
N TRP A 714 13.86 -4.07 34.00
CA TRP A 714 12.48 -3.60 34.09
C TRP A 714 12.33 -2.09 33.88
N PRO A 715 13.04 -1.21 34.62
CA PRO A 715 12.97 0.23 34.40
C PRO A 715 13.38 0.63 32.98
N LEU A 716 14.36 -0.04 32.37
CA LEU A 716 14.74 0.21 30.96
C LEU A 716 13.67 -0.25 29.95
N SER A 717 12.84 -1.22 30.34
CA SER A 717 11.80 -1.81 29.50
C SER A 717 10.53 -0.95 29.48
N VAL A 718 10.02 -0.57 30.65
CA VAL A 718 8.78 0.21 30.80
C VAL A 718 8.99 1.70 31.03
N GLY A 719 10.16 2.14 31.50
CA GLY A 719 10.43 3.53 31.88
C GLY A 719 9.85 3.89 33.24
N ALA A 720 9.96 3.00 34.22
CA ALA A 720 9.53 3.21 35.61
C ALA A 720 10.71 3.62 36.49
N THR A 721 10.43 4.29 37.61
CA THR A 721 11.44 4.63 38.63
C THR A 721 11.54 3.50 39.65
N VAL A 722 12.76 3.01 39.89
CA VAL A 722 13.01 1.92 40.85
C VAL A 722 13.84 2.41 42.03
N SER A 723 13.48 1.98 43.24
CA SER A 723 14.24 2.16 44.48
C SER A 723 14.72 0.80 44.97
N LEU A 724 15.98 0.71 45.41
CA LEU A 724 16.61 -0.56 45.77
C LEU A 724 16.80 -0.66 47.29
N ALA A 725 16.46 -1.81 47.87
CA ALA A 725 16.60 -2.09 49.30
C ALA A 725 17.59 -3.25 49.52
N ASP A 726 18.83 -2.93 49.88
CA ASP A 726 19.91 -3.89 50.13
C ASP A 726 19.98 -4.24 51.61
N GLY A 727 19.53 -5.45 51.98
CA GLY A 727 19.59 -5.97 53.36
C GLY A 727 18.86 -5.13 54.42
N LEU A 728 17.85 -4.34 54.04
CA LEU A 728 17.12 -3.48 54.97
C LEU A 728 16.20 -4.28 55.89
N SER A 729 16.13 -3.89 57.17
CA SER A 729 15.12 -4.42 58.09
C SER A 729 13.71 -3.97 57.71
N ASP A 730 12.69 -4.70 58.15
CA ASP A 730 11.27 -4.36 57.88
C ASP A 730 10.90 -2.93 58.31
N ALA A 731 11.47 -2.45 59.42
CA ALA A 731 11.30 -1.07 59.87
C ALA A 731 11.95 -0.05 58.92
N ALA A 732 13.14 -0.36 58.39
CA ALA A 732 13.84 0.47 57.43
C ALA A 732 13.14 0.50 56.06
N ILE A 733 12.56 -0.63 55.62
CA ILE A 733 11.74 -0.69 54.40
C ILE A 733 10.54 0.24 54.55
N LEU A 734 9.81 0.20 55.67
CA LEU A 734 8.67 1.09 55.92
C LEU A 734 9.05 2.57 55.94
N ALA A 735 10.21 2.91 56.51
CA ALA A 735 10.72 4.27 56.52
C ALA A 735 11.06 4.74 55.10
N LYS A 736 11.76 3.90 54.32
CA LYS A 736 12.15 4.19 52.94
C LYS A 736 10.94 4.36 52.02
N VAL A 737 9.96 3.47 52.10
CA VAL A 737 8.68 3.57 51.37
C VAL A 737 7.99 4.91 51.61
N SER A 738 8.01 5.40 52.85
CA SER A 738 7.38 6.68 53.21
C SER A 738 8.16 7.88 52.70
N ARG A 739 9.49 7.82 52.81
CA ARG A 739 10.40 8.90 52.40
C ARG A 739 10.39 9.14 50.89
N GLU A 740 10.34 8.06 50.11
CA GLU A 740 10.47 8.11 48.65
C GLU A 740 9.12 8.09 47.92
N GLY A 741 8.01 7.95 48.67
CA GLY A 741 6.66 7.90 48.11
C GLY A 741 6.48 6.69 47.20
N VAL A 742 6.85 5.50 47.68
CA VAL A 742 6.80 4.24 46.92
C VAL A 742 5.35 3.77 46.80
N ASP A 743 4.93 3.44 45.57
CA ASP A 743 3.57 2.98 45.26
C ASP A 743 3.44 1.45 45.37
N SER A 744 4.53 0.74 45.13
CA SER A 744 4.56 -0.73 45.06
C SER A 744 5.88 -1.29 45.57
N VAL A 745 5.84 -2.47 46.18
CA VAL A 745 7.03 -3.14 46.74
C VAL A 745 7.11 -4.56 46.22
N ALA A 746 8.27 -4.97 45.72
CA ALA A 746 8.62 -6.34 45.37
C ALA A 746 9.43 -6.97 46.51
N LEU A 747 8.81 -7.90 47.25
CA LEU A 747 9.38 -8.60 48.40
C LEU A 747 9.75 -10.05 48.08
N ARG A 748 10.83 -10.53 48.70
CA ARG A 748 11.21 -11.94 48.79
C ARG A 748 10.59 -12.53 50.06
N GLY A 749 9.79 -13.58 49.91
CA GLY A 749 9.25 -14.36 51.03
C GLY A 749 8.42 -13.56 52.04
N VAL A 750 7.09 -13.63 51.93
CA VAL A 750 6.17 -12.99 52.90
C VAL A 750 5.89 -13.82 54.15
N ALA A 751 6.23 -15.12 54.14
CA ALA A 751 6.11 -15.99 55.30
C ALA A 751 6.96 -15.44 56.47
N GLY A 752 6.31 -15.13 57.60
CA GLY A 752 6.95 -14.52 58.77
C GLY A 752 7.07 -12.99 58.74
N ARG A 753 6.59 -12.29 57.69
CA ARG A 753 6.63 -10.82 57.53
C ARG A 753 5.23 -10.18 57.50
N GLU A 754 4.26 -10.80 58.16
CA GLU A 754 2.84 -10.41 58.12
C GLU A 754 2.60 -8.98 58.63
N ASP A 755 3.34 -8.54 59.65
CA ASP A 755 3.20 -7.18 60.19
C ASP A 755 3.68 -6.11 59.19
N LEU A 756 4.77 -6.39 58.45
CA LEU A 756 5.24 -5.52 57.38
C LEU A 756 4.19 -5.37 56.28
N VAL A 757 3.67 -6.50 55.77
CA VAL A 757 2.63 -6.51 54.72
C VAL A 757 1.40 -5.73 55.18
N ARG A 758 0.94 -5.97 56.41
CA ARG A 758 -0.21 -5.27 57.00
C ARG A 758 0.00 -3.75 57.05
N ARG A 759 1.20 -3.30 57.42
CA ARG A 759 1.54 -1.86 57.49
C ARG A 759 1.67 -1.23 56.11
N LEU A 760 2.27 -1.92 55.13
CA LEU A 760 2.34 -1.46 53.74
C LEU A 760 0.94 -1.31 53.12
N ARG A 761 0.07 -2.30 53.35
CA ARG A 761 -1.33 -2.26 52.90
C ARG A 761 -2.10 -1.08 53.49
N ARG A 762 -1.92 -0.76 54.77
CA ARG A 762 -2.52 0.43 55.41
C ARG A 762 -2.09 1.75 54.74
N LYS A 763 -0.88 1.79 54.17
CA LYS A 763 -0.36 2.91 53.38
C LYS A 763 -0.81 2.89 51.92
N LYS A 764 -1.71 1.98 51.53
CA LYS A 764 -2.18 1.75 50.16
C LYS A 764 -1.06 1.38 49.18
N VAL A 765 0.01 0.78 49.69
CA VAL A 765 1.14 0.29 48.88
C VAL A 765 0.82 -1.11 48.40
N ILE A 766 0.99 -1.37 47.11
CA ILE A 766 0.78 -2.69 46.51
C ILE A 766 1.98 -3.57 46.84
N VAL A 767 1.73 -4.73 47.45
CA VAL A 767 2.78 -5.68 47.83
C VAL A 767 2.80 -6.84 46.85
N TRP A 768 3.92 -7.04 46.19
CA TRP A 768 4.19 -8.16 45.29
C TRP A 768 5.15 -9.11 45.99
N THR A 769 4.86 -10.41 46.01
CA THR A 769 5.78 -11.42 46.52
C THR A 769 6.28 -12.30 45.40
N PHE A 770 7.59 -12.52 45.38
CA PHE A 770 8.29 -13.32 44.38
C PHE A 770 8.93 -14.52 45.08
N ASP A 771 8.16 -15.59 45.20
CA ASP A 771 8.52 -16.82 45.91
C ASP A 771 8.25 -18.06 45.04
N GLU A 772 8.79 -19.20 45.44
CA GLU A 772 8.62 -20.48 44.72
C GLU A 772 7.20 -21.04 44.83
N VAL A 773 6.38 -20.52 45.75
CA VAL A 773 5.01 -21.00 45.99
C VAL A 773 3.98 -20.05 45.37
N GLY A 774 4.16 -18.74 45.44
CA GLY A 774 3.46 -17.76 44.60
C GLY A 774 2.02 -17.46 44.99
N LEU A 775 1.52 -17.82 46.18
CA LEU A 775 0.07 -17.80 46.49
C LEU A 775 -0.44 -16.43 46.92
N SER A 776 -1.45 -15.88 46.23
CA SER A 776 -2.06 -14.59 46.59
C SER A 776 -3.14 -14.72 47.68
N ASP A 777 -3.19 -13.80 48.65
CA ASP A 777 -4.17 -13.76 49.75
C ASP A 777 -5.02 -12.46 49.79
N GLY A 778 -4.74 -11.51 48.90
CA GLY A 778 -5.43 -10.20 48.82
C GLY A 778 -4.83 -9.11 49.69
N SER A 779 -3.93 -9.45 50.61
CA SER A 779 -3.03 -8.50 51.26
C SER A 779 -1.76 -8.30 50.43
N PHE A 780 -1.36 -9.30 49.66
CA PHE A 780 -0.27 -9.25 48.69
C PHE A 780 -0.61 -10.05 47.41
N PHE A 781 0.16 -9.82 46.36
CA PHE A 781 0.02 -10.45 45.04
C PHE A 781 1.18 -11.40 44.80
N GLY A 782 0.87 -12.68 44.71
CA GLY A 782 1.83 -13.76 44.49
C GLY A 782 2.31 -13.86 43.04
N CYS A 783 3.61 -13.93 42.87
CA CYS A 783 4.30 -14.13 41.60
C CYS A 783 5.22 -15.34 41.74
N LEU A 784 4.91 -16.42 41.02
CA LEU A 784 5.71 -17.64 41.05
C LEU A 784 7.07 -17.38 40.41
N VAL A 785 8.14 -17.71 41.14
CA VAL A 785 9.51 -17.68 40.62
C VAL A 785 10.04 -19.10 40.46
N GLU A 786 10.61 -19.39 39.30
CA GLU A 786 11.23 -20.66 38.95
C GLU A 786 12.62 -20.37 38.38
N ASN A 787 13.69 -20.95 38.96
CA ASN A 787 15.09 -20.69 38.57
C ASN A 787 15.42 -19.18 38.47
N SER A 788 15.05 -18.42 39.51
CA SER A 788 15.23 -16.95 39.59
C SER A 788 14.57 -16.13 38.47
N ARG A 789 13.56 -16.69 37.79
CA ARG A 789 12.75 -16.01 36.77
C ARG A 789 11.27 -16.10 37.13
N VAL A 790 10.53 -15.06 36.81
CA VAL A 790 9.08 -15.04 37.06
C VAL A 790 8.37 -15.94 36.05
N ALA A 791 7.67 -16.95 36.54
CA ALA A 791 6.87 -17.88 35.72
C ALA A 791 5.41 -17.44 35.61
N SER A 792 4.83 -16.91 36.69
CA SER A 792 3.46 -16.40 36.70
C SER A 792 3.33 -15.14 37.53
N PHE A 793 2.23 -14.42 37.28
CA PHE A 793 2.06 -13.05 37.75
C PHE A 793 0.60 -12.74 38.09
N ALA A 794 0.32 -12.45 39.37
CA ALA A 794 -0.99 -11.99 39.85
C ALA A 794 -0.96 -10.47 40.08
N ARG A 795 -2.06 -9.75 39.86
CA ARG A 795 -2.12 -8.29 40.03
C ARG A 795 -3.37 -7.82 40.80
N PRO A 796 -3.41 -6.56 41.28
CA PRO A 796 -4.64 -6.00 41.80
C PRO A 796 -5.79 -6.11 40.79
N ASN A 797 -7.01 -6.35 41.31
CA ASN A 797 -8.21 -6.34 40.48
C ASN A 797 -8.34 -4.96 39.82
N PRO A 798 -8.61 -4.91 38.50
CA PRO A 798 -8.78 -3.64 37.82
C PRO A 798 -10.05 -2.94 38.33
N ASP A 799 -9.94 -1.66 38.69
CA ASP A 799 -11.10 -0.81 39.02
C ASP A 799 -11.83 -0.40 37.72
N TYR A 800 -13.10 -0.77 37.56
CA TYR A 800 -13.94 -0.27 36.47
C TYR A 800 -15.42 -0.23 36.85
N GLU A 801 -16.07 0.88 36.49
CA GLU A 801 -17.52 1.06 36.50
C GLU A 801 -17.96 1.23 35.04
N THR A 802 -18.82 0.36 34.49
CA THR A 802 -19.62 0.59 33.26
C THR A 802 -20.41 -0.67 32.83
N THR A 803 -21.35 -0.47 31.90
CA THR A 803 -22.54 -1.29 31.63
C THR A 803 -22.36 -2.60 30.83
N THR A 804 -21.18 -2.91 30.27
CA THR A 804 -21.05 -4.03 29.30
C THR A 804 -19.88 -4.99 29.53
N MET A 805 -19.02 -4.80 30.54
CA MET A 805 -17.76 -5.55 30.63
C MET A 805 -17.78 -6.59 31.76
N LEU A 806 -17.50 -7.86 31.42
CA LEU A 806 -17.41 -8.95 32.38
C LEU A 806 -16.22 -8.72 33.32
N PRO A 807 -16.33 -9.16 34.59
CA PRO A 807 -15.20 -9.07 35.49
C PRO A 807 -14.02 -9.91 35.04
N GLN A 808 -12.83 -9.30 35.05
CA GLN A 808 -11.55 -9.97 34.85
C GLN A 808 -10.77 -9.88 36.16
N SER A 809 -10.52 -11.02 36.80
CA SER A 809 -9.71 -11.08 38.00
C SER A 809 -8.26 -10.69 37.69
N GLY A 810 -7.74 -9.73 38.43
CA GLY A 810 -6.30 -9.46 38.48
C GLY A 810 -5.57 -10.54 39.30
N TRP A 811 -6.22 -11.00 40.38
CA TRP A 811 -5.74 -12.04 41.28
C TRP A 811 -6.93 -12.83 41.85
N ARG A 812 -6.65 -14.00 42.42
CA ARG A 812 -7.62 -14.84 43.14
C ARG A 812 -6.95 -15.44 44.38
N GLU A 813 -7.73 -15.58 45.44
CA GLU A 813 -7.23 -16.17 46.70
C GLU A 813 -6.77 -17.61 46.47
N GLY A 814 -5.58 -17.93 46.99
CA GLY A 814 -4.97 -19.25 46.84
C GLY A 814 -4.47 -19.59 45.43
N ARG A 815 -4.30 -18.60 44.53
CA ARG A 815 -3.76 -18.82 43.17
C ARG A 815 -2.40 -18.19 42.97
N ARG A 816 -1.62 -18.76 42.03
CA ARG A 816 -0.25 -18.33 41.68
C ARG A 816 -0.16 -17.21 40.64
N GLY A 817 -1.29 -16.63 40.24
CA GLY A 817 -1.35 -15.68 39.13
C GLY A 817 -1.41 -16.35 37.76
N LYS A 818 -1.39 -15.52 36.70
CA LYS A 818 -1.47 -15.99 35.32
C LYS A 818 -0.08 -16.29 34.78
N LEU A 819 0.03 -17.35 33.97
CA LEU A 819 1.29 -17.78 33.39
C LEU A 819 1.84 -16.73 32.40
N LEU A 820 3.12 -16.39 32.52
CA LEU A 820 3.78 -15.50 31.56
C LEU A 820 4.05 -16.23 30.23
N PRO A 821 4.09 -15.50 29.10
CA PRO A 821 4.53 -16.02 27.81
C PRO A 821 5.75 -16.94 27.89
N GLY A 822 5.72 -18.09 27.21
CA GLY A 822 6.87 -19.00 27.10
C GLY A 822 7.08 -19.98 28.24
N TRP A 823 6.25 -19.90 29.27
CA TRP A 823 6.12 -20.96 30.26
C TRP A 823 4.98 -21.90 29.86
N GLU A 824 5.12 -23.18 30.21
CA GLU A 824 4.16 -24.23 29.88
C GLU A 824 3.34 -24.62 31.11
N ALA A 825 2.02 -24.75 30.94
CA ALA A 825 1.12 -25.17 32.01
C ALA A 825 1.52 -26.52 32.62
N GLY A 826 1.93 -27.48 31.77
CA GLY A 826 2.26 -28.84 32.20
C GLY A 826 3.34 -28.95 33.28
N LYS A 827 4.20 -27.92 33.45
CA LYS A 827 5.23 -27.88 34.51
C LYS A 827 4.70 -27.44 35.87
N PHE A 828 3.59 -26.71 35.92
CA PHE A 828 3.11 -26.06 37.14
C PHE A 828 1.70 -26.48 37.57
N GLY A 829 0.98 -27.21 36.72
CA GLY A 829 -0.38 -27.69 36.98
C GLY A 829 -1.39 -27.24 35.90
N PRO A 830 -2.61 -27.80 35.91
CA PRO A 830 -3.66 -27.37 34.98
C PRO A 830 -3.97 -25.88 35.19
N LEU A 831 -4.22 -25.17 34.08
CA LEU A 831 -4.73 -23.80 34.14
C LEU A 831 -6.25 -23.81 34.26
N ASP A 832 -6.79 -22.87 35.04
CA ASP A 832 -8.22 -22.59 35.00
C ASP A 832 -8.62 -21.88 33.70
N GLU A 833 -9.93 -21.72 33.47
CA GLU A 833 -10.46 -21.06 32.26
C GLU A 833 -9.91 -19.63 32.07
N GLU A 834 -9.57 -18.94 33.15
CA GLU A 834 -8.99 -17.59 33.10
C GLU A 834 -7.46 -17.56 32.96
N GLY A 835 -6.80 -18.72 32.92
CA GLY A 835 -5.37 -18.87 32.76
C GLY A 835 -4.56 -18.77 34.07
N PHE A 836 -5.19 -18.94 35.24
CA PHE A 836 -4.50 -19.06 36.52
C PHE A 836 -4.00 -20.49 36.73
N ILE A 837 -2.82 -20.62 37.34
CA ILE A 837 -2.29 -21.91 37.78
C ILE A 837 -3.10 -22.37 39.00
N LEU A 838 -3.67 -23.59 38.90
CA LEU A 838 -4.55 -24.18 39.92
C LEU A 838 -3.80 -24.63 41.18
#